data_AF-A0A972Q6V9-F1
#
_entry.id   AF-A0A972Q6V9-F1
#
_cell.length_a   1.000
_cell.length_b   1.000
_cell.length_c   1.000
_cell.angle_alpha   90.00
_cell.angle_beta   90.00
_cell.angle_gamma   90.00
#
_symmetry.space_group_name_H-M   'P 1'
#
loop_
_entity.id
_entity.type
_entity.pdbx_description
1 polymer ?
#
loop_
_entity_poly.entity_id
_entity_poly.type
_entity_poly.pdbx_seq_one_letter_code
_entity_poly.pdbx_strand_id
1 'polypeptide(L)'
;MRSVRVILPIILLVILVFSCEENPHGPDSDNIFDPDNPSTGGDPFNITAQLTAGGIILDWHPVEIQGLSGYRLYRSEDENSIYDNVIADTDTNTTAYLDTNVVNGHYYYYLVTAYSYLGESRSSGLLPVEISSDPYLAIIGDSAFTMIRIVPLDILASGADSMRIAVDTDISQSTWEEYAVTRTCTLNADAGIKWVQLQVKYPNGDSSNVMEDLILTRELTPQLLLGSGSGFTDTTEIIITFGDAGALSAAIWEYPDSVNADTVSPVPETHSFIITAGDGEKMIYTHLWNDFADSTVVNPIVLDTGAEILSVQHDGEGRVLQYGDILHIELVTVGSDENGTATVDIMDDSGGLREGILLDDMGGGHYASNYVIGYGTDIVDGYIVGRLTDRAGNIAEPDTAQESVNISFEEEGMAFVFAGDFDMGNNSFNPADDELPVHTVCIPDFWISVCEVTNAEFAEFLNDGFSQYWDERMEIKYYPINEFYEAVDSLADRPVRYVSWYAADDYAEWRGMRLPTEAEWEKASRGTDGRSFPWGAAIPFSGLSNFSNSYDPYDGTDYPTTPVGFYDGTNYGGFQTYSDASPYGARDMLGNVSEWCSDYYDDNYYSISPYSNPENTAFSPTRVVRSGSWNTMWMNIYCANRFSFQPNTQSAEIGIRLALDP
;
A
#
# COMPACT_ATOMS: atom_id res chain seq x y z
N MET A 1 -7.43 46.66 32.15
CA MET A 1 -8.35 47.69 31.63
C MET A 1 -7.63 48.44 30.52
N ARG A 2 -8.29 48.56 29.36
CA ARG A 2 -7.80 49.14 28.11
C ARG A 2 -7.27 50.57 28.26
N SER A 3 -6.23 50.93 27.51
CA SER A 3 -6.34 51.95 26.44
C SER A 3 -4.96 52.22 25.83
N VAL A 4 -4.71 51.77 24.59
CA VAL A 4 -3.77 52.43 23.69
C VAL A 4 -4.52 52.75 22.40
N ARG A 5 -4.45 54.03 22.05
CA ARG A 5 -5.19 54.70 20.99
C ARG A 5 -4.52 54.43 19.64
N VAL A 6 -5.33 54.03 18.66
CA VAL A 6 -5.01 54.06 17.24
C VAL A 6 -4.93 55.52 16.79
N ILE A 7 -3.82 55.91 16.17
CA ILE A 7 -3.70 57.16 15.40
C ILE A 7 -2.99 56.82 14.09
N LEU A 8 -3.77 56.79 12.99
CA LEU A 8 -3.27 57.12 11.66
C LEU A 8 -3.31 58.66 11.50
N PRO A 9 -2.39 59.26 10.72
CA PRO A 9 -2.86 59.94 9.50
C PRO A 9 -1.87 59.83 8.30
N ILE A 10 -2.38 59.54 7.11
CA ILE A 10 -2.59 60.46 5.96
C ILE A 10 -1.33 60.72 5.11
N ILE A 11 -1.44 60.26 3.88
CA ILE A 11 -0.60 60.49 2.69
C ILE A 11 -0.43 61.99 2.40
N LEU A 12 0.79 62.44 2.12
CA LEU A 12 1.05 63.66 1.35
C LEU A 12 2.13 63.40 0.29
N LEU A 13 1.65 63.28 -0.94
CA LEU A 13 2.41 63.32 -2.18
C LEU A 13 2.95 64.75 -2.38
N VAL A 14 4.28 64.94 -2.36
CA VAL A 14 4.92 66.15 -2.88
C VAL A 14 6.00 65.73 -3.88
N ILE A 15 5.66 65.96 -5.14
CA ILE A 15 6.57 65.90 -6.30
C ILE A 15 7.48 67.13 -6.22
N LEU A 16 8.79 66.91 -6.13
CA LEU A 16 9.81 67.90 -6.43
C LEU A 16 10.79 67.28 -7.43
N VAL A 17 10.67 67.74 -8.68
CA VAL A 17 11.59 67.48 -9.79
C VAL A 17 12.44 68.72 -10.00
N PHE A 18 13.76 68.58 -9.92
CA PHE A 18 14.79 69.27 -10.70
C PHE A 18 16.04 68.36 -10.62
N SER A 19 16.36 67.54 -11.64
CA SER A 19 16.95 67.86 -12.94
C SER A 19 18.47 68.13 -12.89
N CYS A 20 19.26 67.14 -13.29
CA CYS A 20 20.28 67.23 -14.36
C CYS A 20 20.78 65.80 -14.64
N GLU A 21 20.17 65.14 -15.64
CA GLU A 21 20.82 64.77 -16.92
C GLU A 21 21.90 63.68 -16.78
N GLU A 22 21.52 62.43 -17.05
CA GLU A 22 21.96 61.75 -18.27
C GLU A 22 20.76 60.98 -18.86
N ASN A 23 20.77 60.76 -20.18
CA ASN A 23 19.71 60.12 -20.97
C ASN A 23 19.19 58.81 -20.33
N PRO A 24 17.94 58.39 -20.62
CA PRO A 24 17.58 56.99 -20.45
C PRO A 24 18.37 56.21 -21.49
N HIS A 25 19.58 55.76 -21.12
CA HIS A 25 20.20 54.66 -21.82
C HIS A 25 19.19 53.50 -21.71
N GLY A 26 18.71 53.01 -22.87
CA GLY A 26 18.00 51.74 -22.87
C GLY A 26 18.91 50.66 -22.26
N PRO A 27 18.34 49.53 -21.79
CA PRO A 27 19.08 48.53 -21.04
C PRO A 27 20.42 48.25 -21.71
N ASP A 28 21.50 48.61 -21.02
CA ASP A 28 22.86 48.31 -21.44
C ASP A 28 23.07 46.82 -21.18
N SER A 29 22.90 46.04 -22.25
CA SER A 29 23.05 44.58 -22.20
C SER A 29 24.45 44.13 -21.79
N ASP A 30 25.44 45.02 -21.91
CA ASP A 30 26.84 44.74 -21.58
C ASP A 30 27.18 45.15 -20.13
N ASN A 31 26.33 45.96 -19.48
CA ASN A 31 26.43 46.30 -18.06
C ASN A 31 25.52 45.39 -17.22
N ILE A 32 26.11 44.38 -16.58
CA ILE A 32 25.41 43.42 -15.73
C ILE A 32 24.89 44.02 -14.40
N PHE A 33 25.17 45.30 -14.12
CA PHE A 33 24.63 46.05 -12.99
C PHE A 33 23.65 47.15 -13.42
N ASP A 34 23.25 47.20 -14.68
CA ASP A 34 22.21 48.11 -15.13
C ASP A 34 20.85 47.69 -14.49
N PRO A 35 20.22 48.55 -13.67
CA PRO A 35 18.95 48.25 -13.03
C PRO A 35 17.78 48.09 -14.01
N ASP A 36 17.91 48.60 -15.25
CA ASP A 36 16.90 48.48 -16.30
C ASP A 36 17.14 47.27 -17.24
N ASN A 37 18.26 46.55 -17.07
CA ASN A 37 18.59 45.36 -17.86
C ASN A 37 17.83 44.11 -17.34
N PRO A 38 17.03 43.42 -18.18
CA PRO A 38 16.17 42.32 -17.76
C PRO A 38 16.91 41.05 -17.29
N SER A 39 18.24 40.98 -17.45
CA SER A 39 19.08 39.87 -16.98
C SER A 39 19.81 40.15 -15.66
N THR A 40 19.65 41.34 -15.06
CA THR A 40 20.27 41.67 -13.79
C THR A 40 19.36 41.18 -12.67
N GLY A 41 19.79 40.16 -11.92
CA GLY A 41 19.09 39.57 -10.78
C GLY A 41 18.94 40.51 -9.56
N GLY A 42 18.93 41.83 -9.79
CA GLY A 42 18.83 42.90 -8.79
C GLY A 42 20.15 43.28 -8.11
N ASP A 43 20.11 44.40 -7.37
CA ASP A 43 21.11 44.74 -6.35
C ASP A 43 20.90 43.85 -5.11
N PRO A 44 21.90 43.63 -4.23
CA PRO A 44 21.66 42.95 -2.95
C PRO A 44 20.51 43.62 -2.21
N PHE A 45 19.63 42.89 -1.52
CA PHE A 45 18.51 43.48 -0.77
C PHE A 45 18.18 42.66 0.49
N ASN A 46 17.28 43.17 1.33
CA ASN A 46 16.91 42.58 2.63
C ASN A 46 18.12 42.34 3.54
N ILE A 47 19.05 43.30 3.61
CA ILE A 47 20.11 43.25 4.61
C ILE A 47 19.49 43.25 6.02
N THR A 48 19.88 42.29 6.84
CA THR A 48 19.50 42.18 8.26
C THR A 48 20.75 42.11 9.11
N ALA A 49 20.64 42.56 10.37
CA ALA A 49 21.72 42.50 11.34
C ALA A 49 21.21 41.84 12.62
N GLN A 50 22.02 40.94 13.19
CA GLN A 50 21.77 40.33 14.49
C GLN A 50 23.03 40.42 15.35
N LEU A 51 22.86 40.67 16.65
CA LEU A 51 23.95 40.56 17.61
C LEU A 51 24.24 39.07 17.85
N THR A 52 25.52 38.70 17.85
CA THR A 52 25.98 37.32 18.09
C THR A 52 27.32 37.36 18.86
N ALA A 53 27.93 36.20 19.10
CA ALA A 53 29.25 36.09 19.70
C ALA A 53 30.27 37.03 19.03
N GLY A 54 30.72 38.03 19.80
CA GLY A 54 31.84 38.88 19.41
C GLY A 54 31.57 39.89 18.30
N GLY A 55 30.32 40.11 17.85
CA GLY A 55 30.04 41.11 16.83
C GLY A 55 28.61 41.22 16.35
N ILE A 56 28.45 41.81 15.16
CA ILE A 56 27.19 41.87 14.41
C ILE A 56 27.32 40.93 13.22
N ILE A 57 26.43 39.94 13.13
CA ILE A 57 26.28 39.17 11.88
C ILE A 57 25.30 39.90 10.96
N LEU A 58 25.77 40.18 9.76
CA LEU A 58 24.99 40.75 8.66
C LEU A 58 24.60 39.62 7.73
N ASP A 59 23.33 39.55 7.35
CA ASP A 59 22.82 38.61 6.35
C ASP A 59 22.12 39.39 5.23
N TRP A 60 22.25 38.95 3.98
CA TRP A 60 21.58 39.58 2.84
C TRP A 60 21.14 38.54 1.81
N HIS A 61 20.20 38.93 0.94
CA HIS A 61 19.75 38.04 -0.14
C HIS A 61 20.83 37.92 -1.24
N PRO A 62 21.12 36.72 -1.77
CA PRO A 62 22.08 36.54 -2.85
C PRO A 62 21.63 37.21 -4.15
N VAL A 63 22.61 37.66 -4.93
CA VAL A 63 22.41 38.22 -6.27
C VAL A 63 22.75 37.15 -7.33
N GLU A 64 21.80 36.84 -8.21
CA GLU A 64 21.97 35.85 -9.28
C GLU A 64 22.29 36.51 -10.63
N ILE A 65 23.55 36.92 -10.82
CA ILE A 65 24.03 37.49 -12.09
C ILE A 65 25.24 36.75 -12.67
N GLN A 66 25.31 36.69 -13.99
CA GLN A 66 26.45 36.11 -14.71
C GLN A 66 27.66 37.05 -14.62
N GLY A 67 28.75 36.59 -14.00
CA GLY A 67 30.00 37.36 -13.86
C GLY A 67 30.18 38.06 -12.52
N LEU A 68 29.34 37.78 -11.52
CA LEU A 68 29.55 38.20 -10.13
C LEU A 68 30.94 37.75 -9.64
N SER A 69 31.69 38.66 -9.03
CA SER A 69 32.97 38.35 -8.37
C SER A 69 32.82 38.20 -6.86
N GLY A 70 31.83 38.85 -6.25
CA GLY A 70 31.60 38.82 -4.82
C GLY A 70 30.78 39.99 -4.30
N TYR A 71 30.80 40.18 -2.99
CA TYR A 71 30.13 41.30 -2.31
C TYR A 71 31.15 42.16 -1.58
N ARG A 72 30.90 43.47 -1.54
CA ARG A 72 31.68 44.44 -0.79
C ARG A 72 30.83 45.04 0.32
N LEU A 73 31.39 45.05 1.52
CA LEU A 73 30.71 45.49 2.73
C LEU A 73 31.30 46.80 3.23
N TYR A 74 30.40 47.69 3.63
CA TYR A 74 30.74 49.03 4.12
C TYR A 74 30.17 49.24 5.51
N ARG A 75 30.90 50.01 6.34
CA ARG A 75 30.44 50.41 7.66
C ARG A 75 30.94 51.80 8.03
N SER A 76 30.06 52.64 8.56
CA SER A 76 30.44 53.92 9.16
C SER A 76 29.63 54.22 10.42
N GLU A 77 30.17 55.06 11.29
CA GLU A 77 29.43 55.67 12.42
C GLU A 77 28.67 56.94 11.99
N ASP A 78 28.94 57.44 10.78
CA ASP A 78 28.26 58.56 10.15
C ASP A 78 27.64 58.12 8.81
N GLU A 79 26.32 58.25 8.71
CA GLU A 79 25.51 57.88 7.54
C GLU A 79 26.01 58.52 6.23
N ASN A 80 26.66 59.70 6.31
CA ASN A 80 27.06 60.48 5.15
C ASN A 80 28.41 60.07 4.53
N SER A 81 29.18 59.22 5.21
CA SER A 81 30.54 58.83 4.81
C SER A 81 30.73 57.32 4.63
N ILE A 82 29.63 56.56 4.52
CA ILE A 82 29.68 55.10 4.51
C ILE A 82 30.46 54.50 3.33
N TYR A 83 30.36 55.06 2.13
CA TYR A 83 31.01 54.53 0.93
C TYR A 83 32.55 54.64 0.95
N ASP A 84 33.13 55.40 1.87
CA ASP A 84 34.59 55.52 2.02
C ASP A 84 35.19 54.46 2.97
N ASN A 85 34.33 53.67 3.64
CA ASN A 85 34.72 52.78 4.73
C ASN A 85 34.41 51.31 4.42
N VAL A 86 35.17 50.72 3.49
CA VAL A 86 35.10 49.29 3.17
C VAL A 86 35.67 48.47 4.34
N ILE A 87 34.90 47.50 4.82
CA ILE A 87 35.32 46.58 5.89
C ILE A 87 35.65 45.18 5.40
N ALA A 88 35.10 44.74 4.26
CA ALA A 88 35.41 43.44 3.66
C ALA A 88 35.00 43.34 2.18
N ASP A 89 35.69 42.44 1.47
CA ASP A 89 35.29 41.88 0.18
C ASP A 89 35.14 40.36 0.34
N THR A 90 34.04 39.78 -0.15
CA THR A 90 33.71 38.36 -0.03
C THR A 90 33.66 37.67 -1.38
N ASP A 91 33.56 36.34 -1.39
CA ASP A 91 33.28 35.60 -2.61
C ASP A 91 31.79 35.62 -2.99
N THR A 92 31.45 34.97 -4.12
CA THR A 92 30.10 34.94 -4.69
C THR A 92 29.08 34.15 -3.87
N ASN A 93 29.53 33.24 -3.00
CA ASN A 93 28.66 32.34 -2.24
C ASN A 93 28.41 32.85 -0.81
N THR A 94 29.11 33.90 -0.41
CA THR A 94 28.99 34.49 0.91
C THR A 94 27.76 35.41 0.96
N THR A 95 26.76 35.05 1.76
CA THR A 95 25.56 35.88 2.00
C THR A 95 25.45 36.33 3.46
N ALA A 96 26.50 36.10 4.24
CA ALA A 96 26.58 36.50 5.64
C ALA A 96 28.00 36.96 6.01
N TYR A 97 28.13 37.96 6.87
CA TYR A 97 29.41 38.49 7.34
C TYR A 97 29.34 38.91 8.82
N LEU A 98 30.29 38.42 9.62
CA LEU A 98 30.42 38.80 11.03
C LEU A 98 31.40 39.97 11.18
N ASP A 99 30.89 41.15 11.54
CA ASP A 99 31.72 42.29 11.93
C ASP A 99 32.09 42.21 13.42
N THR A 100 33.33 41.84 13.69
CA THR A 100 33.90 41.75 15.04
C THR A 100 34.52 43.07 15.54
N ASN A 101 34.65 44.09 14.68
CA ASN A 101 35.35 45.33 15.00
C ASN A 101 34.39 46.42 15.47
N VAL A 102 33.41 46.04 16.27
CA VAL A 102 32.33 46.91 16.76
C VAL A 102 32.49 47.18 18.26
N VAL A 103 31.96 48.30 18.73
CA VAL A 103 32.09 48.73 20.13
C VAL A 103 30.71 48.92 20.76
N ASN A 104 30.54 48.46 22.01
CA ASN A 104 29.31 48.67 22.76
C ASN A 104 29.04 50.17 22.96
N GLY A 105 27.77 50.58 22.85
CA GLY A 105 27.35 51.98 22.95
C GLY A 105 27.52 52.82 21.67
N HIS A 106 27.93 52.20 20.55
CA HIS A 106 28.07 52.87 19.26
C HIS A 106 26.90 52.55 18.31
N TYR A 107 26.68 53.46 17.38
CA TYR A 107 25.68 53.34 16.31
C TYR A 107 26.41 53.19 14.97
N TYR A 108 26.10 52.13 14.24
CA TYR A 108 26.73 51.80 12.96
C TYR A 108 25.71 51.79 11.84
N TYR A 109 26.14 52.21 10.66
CA TYR A 109 25.40 52.08 9.42
C TYR A 109 26.13 51.09 8.52
N TYR A 110 25.41 50.11 7.99
CA TYR A 110 25.92 49.11 7.06
C TYR A 110 25.23 49.20 5.70
N LEU A 111 25.95 48.82 4.65
CA LEU A 111 25.38 48.48 3.35
C LEU A 111 26.26 47.44 2.66
N VAL A 112 25.68 46.73 1.71
CA VAL A 112 26.37 45.75 0.86
C VAL A 112 26.18 46.12 -0.61
N THR A 113 27.24 46.05 -1.40
CA THR A 113 27.21 46.08 -2.86
C THR A 113 27.66 44.74 -3.42
N ALA A 114 27.19 44.37 -4.61
CA ALA A 114 27.76 43.29 -5.40
C ALA A 114 28.83 43.88 -6.34
N TYR A 115 29.90 43.15 -6.65
CA TYR A 115 30.93 43.63 -7.58
C TYR A 115 31.38 42.57 -8.57
N SER A 116 31.86 43.01 -9.72
CA SER A 116 32.40 42.19 -10.81
C SER A 116 33.63 42.82 -11.44
N TYR A 117 34.17 42.21 -12.51
CA TYR A 117 35.23 42.81 -13.32
C TYR A 117 34.80 44.09 -14.06
N LEU A 118 33.50 44.40 -14.12
CA LEU A 118 32.94 45.58 -14.76
C LEU A 118 32.69 46.76 -13.81
N GLY A 119 32.62 46.52 -12.49
CA GLY A 119 32.34 47.56 -11.51
C GLY A 119 31.58 47.05 -10.28
N GLU A 120 30.91 47.96 -9.58
CA GLU A 120 30.05 47.66 -8.43
C GLU A 120 28.59 48.00 -8.71
N SER A 121 27.67 47.25 -8.10
CA SER A 121 26.22 47.47 -8.15
C SER A 121 25.78 48.67 -7.32
N ARG A 122 24.47 48.96 -7.30
CA ARG A 122 23.92 49.84 -6.25
C ARG A 122 23.91 49.10 -4.92
N SER A 123 23.76 49.86 -3.84
CA SER A 123 23.77 49.32 -2.48
C SER A 123 22.45 48.67 -2.09
N SER A 124 22.52 47.81 -1.07
CA SER A 124 21.38 47.14 -0.44
C SER A 124 20.37 48.03 0.28
N GLY A 125 20.56 49.34 0.22
CA GLY A 125 20.01 50.27 1.20
C GLY A 125 20.82 50.30 2.48
N LEU A 126 20.66 51.39 3.23
CA LEU A 126 21.37 51.64 4.48
C LEU A 126 20.68 50.93 5.65
N LEU A 127 21.44 50.13 6.41
CA LEU A 127 20.97 49.45 7.61
C LEU A 127 21.59 50.08 8.87
N PRO A 128 20.82 50.83 9.65
CA PRO A 128 21.26 51.31 10.95
C PRO A 128 21.21 50.20 12.02
N VAL A 129 22.25 50.10 12.85
CA VAL A 129 22.36 49.16 13.97
C VAL A 129 22.93 49.87 15.19
N GLU A 130 22.17 49.87 16.30
CA GLU A 130 22.62 50.40 17.59
C GLU A 130 23.11 49.25 18.47
N ILE A 131 24.33 49.35 19.00
CA ILE A 131 24.83 48.41 20.01
C ILE A 131 24.63 49.04 21.39
N SER A 132 23.88 48.36 22.27
CA SER A 132 23.70 48.80 23.65
C SER A 132 25.05 49.02 24.35
N SER A 133 25.09 49.98 25.29
CA SER A 133 26.23 50.14 26.20
C SER A 133 26.37 48.98 27.18
N ASP A 134 25.29 48.24 27.43
CA ASP A 134 25.30 47.06 28.28
C ASP A 134 25.85 45.84 27.52
N PRO A 135 26.49 44.88 28.21
CA PRO A 135 26.95 43.65 27.59
C PRO A 135 25.76 42.84 27.08
N TYR A 136 25.92 42.23 25.90
CA TYR A 136 24.95 41.30 25.36
C TYR A 136 25.29 39.87 25.81
N LEU A 137 24.28 39.14 26.23
CA LEU A 137 24.34 37.74 26.60
C LEU A 137 23.15 37.04 25.93
N ALA A 138 23.41 35.93 25.24
CA ALA A 138 22.35 35.06 24.72
C ALA A 138 22.69 33.59 24.95
N ILE A 139 21.67 32.80 25.20
CA ILE A 139 21.77 31.34 25.30
C ILE A 139 21.41 30.77 23.93
N ILE A 140 22.34 30.08 23.27
CA ILE A 140 22.15 29.63 21.88
C ILE A 140 21.20 28.42 21.84
N GLY A 141 20.24 28.43 20.91
CA GLY A 141 19.22 27.38 20.75
C GLY A 141 17.85 27.72 21.35
N ASP A 142 17.56 29.02 21.46
CA ASP A 142 16.40 29.62 22.13
C ASP A 142 15.04 29.05 21.71
N SER A 143 14.64 27.99 22.41
CA SER A 143 13.27 27.87 22.87
C SER A 143 13.29 28.21 24.36
N ALA A 144 12.24 28.82 24.90
CA ALA A 144 12.13 29.16 26.32
C ALA A 144 12.30 27.97 27.30
N PHE A 145 12.56 26.76 26.78
CA PHE A 145 12.70 25.49 27.46
C PHE A 145 13.95 24.74 26.96
N THR A 146 14.71 24.10 27.84
CA THR A 146 15.81 23.20 27.42
C THR A 146 15.84 21.92 28.26
N MET A 147 16.30 20.82 27.65
CA MET A 147 16.65 19.57 28.34
C MET A 147 18.17 19.39 28.48
N ILE A 148 18.96 20.24 27.82
CA ILE A 148 20.42 20.17 27.77
C ILE A 148 21.00 20.97 28.93
N ARG A 149 21.83 20.33 29.76
CA ARG A 149 22.44 20.99 30.93
C ARG A 149 23.65 21.85 30.62
N ILE A 150 24.41 21.50 29.57
CA ILE A 150 25.57 22.27 29.14
C ILE A 150 25.09 23.17 28.01
N VAL A 151 24.79 24.42 28.32
CA VAL A 151 24.26 25.37 27.34
C VAL A 151 25.39 26.28 26.83
N PRO A 152 25.49 26.48 25.51
CA PRO A 152 26.39 27.47 24.92
C PRO A 152 25.84 28.89 25.11
N LEU A 153 26.76 29.84 25.29
CA LEU A 153 26.50 31.26 25.51
C LEU A 153 27.24 32.08 24.45
N ASP A 154 26.51 33.00 23.82
CA ASP A 154 27.05 34.06 22.97
C ASP A 154 27.19 35.34 23.81
N ILE A 155 28.37 35.95 23.76
CA ILE A 155 28.72 37.13 24.56
C ILE A 155 29.27 38.23 23.66
N LEU A 156 28.80 39.46 23.87
CA LEU A 156 29.38 40.66 23.26
C LEU A 156 29.54 41.79 24.30
N ALA A 157 30.80 42.01 24.68
CA ALA A 157 31.25 43.14 25.49
C ALA A 157 32.60 43.64 24.97
N SER A 158 32.56 44.35 23.85
CA SER A 158 33.77 44.81 23.18
C SER A 158 34.63 45.69 24.09
N GLY A 159 35.92 45.36 24.22
CA GLY A 159 36.88 46.06 25.07
C GLY A 159 36.99 45.55 26.51
N ALA A 160 36.22 44.54 26.92
CA ALA A 160 36.39 43.87 28.21
C ALA A 160 37.68 43.03 28.24
N ASP A 161 38.37 42.99 29.37
CA ASP A 161 39.55 42.14 29.58
C ASP A 161 39.22 40.84 30.35
N SER A 162 38.17 40.89 31.16
CA SER A 162 37.78 39.80 32.05
C SER A 162 36.26 39.66 32.11
N MET A 163 35.78 38.44 32.34
CA MET A 163 34.37 38.13 32.55
C MET A 163 34.17 37.16 33.71
N ARG A 164 32.94 37.04 34.20
CA ARG A 164 32.51 35.95 35.09
C ARG A 164 31.03 35.66 34.90
N ILE A 165 30.67 34.40 35.12
CA ILE A 165 29.33 33.87 34.90
C ILE A 165 28.85 33.19 36.18
N ALA A 166 27.57 33.35 36.51
CA ALA A 166 26.92 32.63 37.59
C ALA A 166 25.57 32.08 37.14
N VAL A 167 25.22 30.90 37.67
CA VAL A 167 23.96 30.20 37.38
C VAL A 167 23.24 29.96 38.71
N ASP A 168 22.01 30.45 38.81
CA ASP A 168 21.14 30.44 40.01
C ASP A 168 21.83 30.88 41.32
N THR A 169 22.92 31.63 41.23
CA THR A 169 23.78 32.00 42.36
C THR A 169 24.26 33.43 42.21
N ASP A 170 24.54 34.07 43.33
CA ASP A 170 25.01 35.45 43.35
C ASP A 170 26.34 35.59 42.58
N ILE A 171 26.34 36.40 41.53
CA ILE A 171 27.52 36.62 40.67
C ILE A 171 28.75 37.13 41.42
N SER A 172 28.58 37.71 42.61
CA SER A 172 29.72 38.09 43.46
C SER A 172 30.59 36.90 43.88
N GLN A 173 30.03 35.68 43.90
CA GLN A 173 30.70 34.45 44.29
C GLN A 173 31.45 33.76 43.14
N SER A 174 31.20 34.15 41.88
CA SER A 174 31.90 33.56 40.74
C SER A 174 33.28 34.18 40.52
N THR A 175 34.20 33.37 39.98
CA THR A 175 35.58 33.75 39.73
C THR A 175 35.73 34.48 38.41
N TRP A 176 36.57 35.52 38.39
CA TRP A 176 36.98 36.18 37.17
C TRP A 176 37.82 35.26 36.29
N GLU A 177 37.50 35.26 35.01
CA GLU A 177 38.24 34.61 33.93
C GLU A 177 38.52 35.58 32.79
N GLU A 178 39.41 35.20 31.88
CA GLU A 178 39.70 35.99 30.67
C GLU A 178 38.43 36.12 29.82
N TYR A 179 38.19 37.32 29.28
CA TYR A 179 37.04 37.56 28.43
C TYR A 179 37.03 36.63 27.21
N ALA A 180 35.87 36.03 26.93
CA ALA A 180 35.65 35.23 25.73
C ALA A 180 34.30 35.57 25.10
N VAL A 181 34.24 35.51 23.77
CA VAL A 181 33.02 35.78 22.98
C VAL A 181 32.03 34.62 22.99
N THR A 182 32.49 33.42 23.34
CA THR A 182 31.67 32.22 23.56
C THR A 182 32.06 31.51 24.84
N ARG A 183 31.09 30.90 25.50
CA ARG A 183 31.31 30.08 26.70
C ARG A 183 30.26 28.99 26.83
N THR A 184 30.52 27.95 27.61
CA THR A 184 29.49 27.01 28.05
C THR A 184 29.27 27.15 29.55
N CYS A 185 28.03 27.16 30.01
CA CYS A 185 27.71 27.02 31.43
C CYS A 185 26.93 25.74 31.70
N THR A 186 27.00 25.23 32.92
CA THR A 186 26.24 24.06 33.36
C THR A 186 25.08 24.50 34.22
N LEU A 187 23.85 24.19 33.79
CA LEU A 187 22.64 24.46 34.56
C LEU A 187 22.55 23.53 35.78
N ASN A 188 22.03 24.05 36.89
CA ASN A 188 21.82 23.26 38.10
C ASN A 188 20.80 22.13 37.86
N ALA A 189 20.92 21.08 38.66
CA ALA A 189 20.28 19.80 38.38
C ALA A 189 18.76 19.74 38.59
N ASP A 190 18.25 20.69 39.34
CA ASP A 190 16.86 20.83 39.76
C ASP A 190 16.03 21.46 38.64
N ALA A 191 14.83 20.92 38.37
CA ALA A 191 13.93 21.49 37.37
C ALA A 191 13.36 22.85 37.84
N GLY A 192 13.07 23.76 36.91
CA GLY A 192 12.50 25.08 37.17
C GLY A 192 13.13 26.19 36.31
N ILE A 193 12.72 27.45 36.54
CA ILE A 193 13.37 28.62 35.93
C ILE A 193 14.80 28.69 36.44
N LYS A 194 15.74 28.72 35.50
CA LYS A 194 17.17 28.97 35.67
C LYS A 194 17.49 30.36 35.19
N TRP A 195 18.45 31.00 35.84
CA TRP A 195 18.93 32.30 35.41
C TRP A 195 20.45 32.31 35.31
N VAL A 196 20.95 32.92 34.24
CA VAL A 196 22.36 33.06 33.94
C VAL A 196 22.72 34.54 34.01
N GLN A 197 23.68 34.88 34.86
CA GLN A 197 24.21 36.23 34.98
C GLN A 197 25.61 36.31 34.37
N LEU A 198 25.87 37.39 33.63
CA LEU A 198 27.18 37.76 33.13
C LEU A 198 27.59 39.11 33.73
N GLN A 199 28.85 39.16 34.18
CA GLN A 199 29.50 40.41 34.54
C GLN A 199 30.84 40.51 33.81
N VAL A 200 31.11 41.67 33.23
CA VAL A 200 32.34 41.98 32.50
C VAL A 200 33.09 43.13 33.16
N LYS A 201 34.41 43.15 32.96
CA LYS A 201 35.30 44.20 33.46
C LYS A 201 36.16 44.75 32.33
N TYR A 202 36.34 46.06 32.34
CA TYR A 202 37.13 46.80 31.37
C TYR A 202 38.50 47.21 31.96
N PRO A 203 39.51 47.45 31.12
CA PRO A 203 40.85 47.86 31.56
C PRO A 203 40.89 49.13 32.42
N ASN A 204 39.90 50.00 32.30
CA ASN A 204 39.75 51.23 33.08
C ASN A 204 39.22 50.99 34.51
N GLY A 205 38.82 49.75 34.84
CA GLY A 205 38.28 49.35 36.14
C GLY A 205 36.76 49.37 36.24
N ASP A 206 36.04 49.79 35.20
CA ASP A 206 34.59 49.78 35.17
C ASP A 206 34.06 48.34 35.00
N SER A 207 32.84 48.09 35.47
CA SER A 207 32.16 46.80 35.34
C SER A 207 30.69 46.96 34.98
N SER A 208 30.16 46.09 34.12
CA SER A 208 28.73 46.05 33.75
C SER A 208 28.15 44.64 33.89
N ASN A 209 26.84 44.55 34.16
CA ASN A 209 26.11 43.31 34.47
C ASN A 209 24.90 43.14 33.55
N VAL A 210 24.66 41.92 33.07
CA VAL A 210 23.45 41.52 32.35
C VAL A 210 22.96 40.16 32.87
N MET A 211 21.66 39.89 32.74
CA MET A 211 21.00 38.68 33.22
C MET A 211 20.01 38.18 32.18
N GLU A 212 20.00 36.86 31.94
CA GLU A 212 19.05 36.16 31.07
C GLU A 212 18.42 34.96 31.80
N ASP A 213 17.15 34.68 31.51
CA ASP A 213 16.34 33.64 32.16
C ASP A 213 15.99 32.49 31.18
N LEU A 214 15.96 31.24 31.65
CA LEU A 214 15.64 30.03 30.86
C LEU A 214 14.88 29.00 31.70
N ILE A 215 13.90 28.26 31.16
CA ILE A 215 13.19 27.21 31.93
C ILE A 215 13.81 25.82 31.68
N LEU A 216 14.29 25.16 32.75
CA LEU A 216 14.72 23.76 32.74
C LEU A 216 13.54 22.87 33.15
N THR A 217 12.79 22.33 32.18
CA THR A 217 11.71 21.38 32.46
C THR A 217 12.26 19.96 32.62
N ARG A 218 11.89 19.26 33.71
CA ARG A 218 11.93 17.80 33.77
C ARG A 218 10.49 17.33 33.77
N GLU A 219 9.90 17.12 32.60
CA GLU A 219 8.67 16.33 32.56
C GLU A 219 8.98 14.93 33.09
N LEU A 220 8.10 14.38 33.91
CA LEU A 220 8.03 12.92 34.04
C LEU A 220 7.58 12.44 32.66
N THR A 221 8.52 11.95 31.84
CA THR A 221 8.25 11.18 30.64
C THR A 221 8.42 9.70 30.98
N PRO A 222 7.49 9.10 31.74
CA PRO A 222 7.57 7.69 32.03
C PRO A 222 7.46 6.92 30.72
N GLN A 223 8.52 6.21 30.37
CA GLN A 223 8.44 5.15 29.39
C GLN A 223 8.16 3.88 30.17
N LEU A 224 6.98 3.30 29.93
CA LEU A 224 6.72 1.93 30.31
C LEU A 224 7.13 1.04 29.15
N LEU A 225 8.13 0.21 29.35
CA LEU A 225 8.44 -0.89 28.44
C LEU A 225 7.96 -2.18 29.11
N LEU A 226 6.99 -2.82 28.47
CA LEU A 226 6.61 -4.19 28.79
C LEU A 226 7.73 -5.10 28.29
N GLY A 227 8.18 -6.04 29.13
CA GLY A 227 9.29 -6.94 28.80
C GLY A 227 9.13 -7.74 27.50
N SER A 228 7.90 -7.92 27.00
CA SER A 228 7.59 -8.58 25.72
C SER A 228 7.75 -7.67 24.49
N GLY A 229 7.74 -6.34 24.65
CA GLY A 229 7.82 -5.38 23.55
C GLY A 229 6.56 -5.31 22.65
N SER A 230 5.56 -6.16 22.87
CA SER A 230 4.29 -6.24 22.13
C SER A 230 3.10 -5.96 23.08
N GLY A 231 1.97 -5.49 22.53
CA GLY A 231 0.71 -5.32 23.28
C GLY A 231 0.01 -6.62 23.68
N PHE A 232 0.71 -7.76 23.59
CA PHE A 232 0.19 -9.12 23.74
C PHE A 232 1.10 -9.94 24.66
N THR A 233 0.52 -10.79 25.51
CA THR A 233 1.29 -11.76 26.31
C THR A 233 0.48 -13.03 26.62
N ASP A 234 1.17 -14.17 26.61
CA ASP A 234 0.72 -15.51 27.01
C ASP A 234 1.02 -15.82 28.48
N THR A 235 1.65 -14.90 29.20
CA THR A 235 2.02 -15.07 30.61
C THR A 235 1.25 -14.09 31.50
N THR A 236 0.88 -14.55 32.68
CA THR A 236 0.28 -13.69 33.72
C THR A 236 1.32 -12.85 34.46
N GLU A 237 2.60 -12.93 34.13
CA GLU A 237 3.68 -12.16 34.77
C GLU A 237 4.26 -11.17 33.77
N ILE A 238 4.01 -9.88 34.01
CA ILE A 238 4.55 -8.80 33.16
C ILE A 238 5.71 -8.11 33.88
N ILE A 239 6.79 -7.85 33.14
CA ILE A 239 7.91 -7.05 33.64
C ILE A 239 7.71 -5.61 33.18
N ILE A 240 7.64 -4.72 34.15
CA ILE A 240 7.53 -3.28 33.97
C ILE A 240 8.91 -2.67 34.14
N THR A 241 9.42 -2.02 33.09
CA THR A 241 10.63 -1.20 33.17
C THR A 241 10.24 0.25 33.37
N PHE A 242 10.75 0.86 34.44
CA PHE A 242 10.61 2.30 34.65
C PHE A 242 11.79 2.97 33.95
N GLY A 243 11.53 3.79 32.92
CA GLY A 243 12.57 4.64 32.32
C GLY A 243 13.22 5.59 33.35
N ASP A 244 14.11 6.50 32.94
CA ASP A 244 14.80 7.52 33.78
C ASP A 244 13.87 8.56 34.47
N ALA A 245 12.65 8.15 34.85
CA ALA A 245 11.68 8.89 35.63
C ALA A 245 12.20 9.05 37.07
N GLY A 246 12.45 10.29 37.48
CA GLY A 246 12.81 10.64 38.85
C GLY A 246 11.60 10.58 39.79
N ALA A 247 10.80 9.53 39.69
CA ALA A 247 9.65 9.25 40.53
C ALA A 247 10.11 8.68 41.88
N LEU A 248 9.46 9.10 42.97
CA LEU A 248 9.77 8.62 44.33
C LEU A 248 8.94 7.39 44.70
N SER A 249 7.78 7.20 44.07
CA SER A 249 6.89 6.06 44.28
C SER A 249 6.04 5.78 43.04
N ALA A 250 5.59 4.52 42.93
CA ALA A 250 4.70 4.06 41.87
C ALA A 250 3.55 3.22 42.44
N ALA A 251 2.39 3.25 41.79
CA ALA A 251 1.26 2.36 42.01
C ALA A 251 0.82 1.75 40.68
N ILE A 252 0.67 0.43 40.65
CA ILE A 252 0.33 -0.35 39.45
C ILE A 252 -0.95 -1.13 39.73
N TRP A 253 -1.94 -1.09 38.84
CA TRP A 253 -3.13 -1.93 38.93
C TRP A 253 -3.68 -2.29 37.55
N GLU A 254 -4.40 -3.41 37.49
CA GLU A 254 -5.13 -3.86 36.31
C GLU A 254 -6.63 -3.54 36.43
N TYR A 255 -7.28 -3.30 35.29
CA TYR A 255 -8.74 -3.19 35.15
C TYR A 255 -9.23 -4.14 34.04
N PRO A 256 -10.39 -4.80 34.17
CA PRO A 256 -11.43 -4.62 35.21
C PRO A 256 -11.27 -5.45 36.48
N ASP A 257 -10.29 -6.35 36.54
CA ASP A 257 -10.32 -7.47 37.51
C ASP A 257 -9.66 -7.19 38.86
N SER A 258 -8.76 -6.20 38.97
CA SER A 258 -8.16 -5.81 40.25
C SER A 258 -8.67 -4.47 40.76
N VAL A 259 -8.83 -4.37 42.08
CA VAL A 259 -9.22 -3.13 42.77
C VAL A 259 -8.09 -2.59 43.66
N ASN A 260 -6.99 -3.34 43.81
CA ASN A 260 -5.88 -3.02 44.70
C ASN A 260 -4.61 -2.78 43.88
N ALA A 261 -3.97 -1.64 44.10
CA ALA A 261 -2.70 -1.32 43.45
C ALA A 261 -1.51 -1.97 44.16
N ASP A 262 -0.59 -2.54 43.38
CA ASP A 262 0.75 -2.90 43.81
C ASP A 262 1.61 -1.62 43.88
N THR A 263 2.13 -1.32 45.07
CA THR A 263 2.83 -0.05 45.33
C THR A 263 4.32 -0.30 45.56
N VAL A 264 5.17 0.44 44.85
CA VAL A 264 6.63 0.28 44.90
C VAL A 264 7.29 1.60 45.32
N SER A 265 8.17 1.53 46.33
CA SER A 265 8.97 2.67 46.81
C SER A 265 10.27 2.20 47.50
N PRO A 266 11.45 2.73 47.11
CA PRO A 266 11.69 3.62 45.97
C PRO A 266 11.42 2.91 44.62
N VAL A 267 11.18 3.68 43.55
CA VAL A 267 10.92 3.10 42.21
C VAL A 267 12.20 2.41 41.70
N PRO A 268 12.17 1.09 41.42
CA PRO A 268 13.31 0.36 40.88
C PRO A 268 13.45 0.59 39.36
N GLU A 269 14.54 0.11 38.75
CA GLU A 269 14.70 0.11 37.30
C GLU A 269 13.68 -0.82 36.61
N THR A 270 13.38 -1.97 37.22
CA THR A 270 12.36 -2.93 36.77
C THR A 270 11.55 -3.49 37.95
N HIS A 271 10.29 -3.86 37.71
CA HIS A 271 9.40 -4.51 38.68
C HIS A 271 8.50 -5.54 37.98
N SER A 272 8.36 -6.73 38.57
CA SER A 272 7.46 -7.78 38.08
C SER A 272 6.07 -7.62 38.70
N PHE A 273 5.04 -7.59 37.87
CA PHE A 273 3.64 -7.49 38.29
C PHE A 273 2.85 -8.67 37.73
N ILE A 274 2.05 -9.32 38.58
CA ILE A 274 1.21 -10.47 38.16
C ILE A 274 -0.20 -9.96 37.88
N ILE A 275 -0.68 -10.21 36.67
CA ILE A 275 -2.05 -9.95 36.24
C ILE A 275 -2.94 -11.16 36.52
N THR A 276 -4.24 -10.93 36.73
CA THR A 276 -5.19 -12.01 36.97
C THR A 276 -5.36 -12.84 35.69
N ALA A 277 -5.33 -14.17 35.81
CA ALA A 277 -5.57 -15.08 34.69
C ALA A 277 -6.98 -14.89 34.09
N GLY A 278 -7.08 -14.85 32.77
CA GLY A 278 -8.32 -14.71 31.99
C GLY A 278 -8.13 -13.85 30.73
N ASP A 279 -9.13 -13.82 29.84
CA ASP A 279 -8.95 -13.29 28.48
C ASP A 279 -9.30 -11.81 28.30
N GLY A 280 -8.79 -11.22 27.21
CA GLY A 280 -9.17 -9.92 26.67
C GLY A 280 -8.24 -8.76 27.03
N GLU A 281 -8.59 -7.58 26.51
CA GLU A 281 -7.84 -6.34 26.77
C GLU A 281 -7.91 -5.98 28.27
N LYS A 282 -6.76 -6.06 28.93
CA LYS A 282 -6.52 -5.53 30.26
C LYS A 282 -5.88 -4.16 30.14
N MET A 283 -6.31 -3.24 31.00
CA MET A 283 -5.65 -1.94 31.10
C MET A 283 -4.73 -1.93 32.31
N ILE A 284 -3.43 -1.82 32.07
CA ILE A 284 -2.44 -1.62 33.13
C ILE A 284 -2.26 -0.14 33.36
N TYR A 285 -2.69 0.30 34.53
CA TYR A 285 -2.50 1.66 34.98
C TYR A 285 -1.26 1.73 35.85
N THR A 286 -0.36 2.64 35.50
CA THR A 286 0.80 2.98 36.33
C THR A 286 0.71 4.45 36.70
N HIS A 287 0.56 4.72 37.99
CA HIS A 287 0.62 6.06 38.53
C HIS A 287 2.00 6.31 39.13
N LEU A 288 2.65 7.39 38.73
CA LEU A 288 3.99 7.79 39.15
C LEU A 288 3.92 9.19 39.75
N TRP A 289 4.55 9.38 40.90
CA TRP A 289 4.57 10.67 41.56
C TRP A 289 5.90 11.00 42.24
N ASN A 290 6.14 12.30 42.37
CA ASN A 290 7.14 12.89 43.24
C ASN A 290 6.55 14.10 43.97
N ASP A 291 7.38 14.88 44.68
CA ASP A 291 6.92 16.03 45.48
C ASP A 291 6.32 17.19 44.64
N PHE A 292 6.39 17.15 43.31
CA PHE A 292 6.09 18.28 42.43
C PHE A 292 5.22 17.95 41.20
N ALA A 293 5.09 16.68 40.82
CA ALA A 293 4.32 16.25 39.66
C ALA A 293 3.81 14.80 39.81
N ASP A 294 2.61 14.58 39.25
CA ASP A 294 1.97 13.28 39.12
C ASP A 294 1.78 12.96 37.63
N SER A 295 2.01 11.71 37.23
CA SER A 295 1.76 11.22 35.88
C SER A 295 1.09 9.85 35.94
N THR A 296 0.15 9.61 35.02
CA THR A 296 -0.49 8.30 34.87
C THR A 296 -0.26 7.81 33.47
N VAL A 297 0.29 6.60 33.36
CA VAL A 297 0.43 5.89 32.10
C VAL A 297 -0.57 4.76 32.08
N VAL A 298 -1.25 4.59 30.96
CA VAL A 298 -2.17 3.48 30.74
C VAL A 298 -1.66 2.71 29.54
N ASN A 299 -1.41 1.41 29.71
CA ASN A 299 -1.01 0.54 28.62
C ASN A 299 -2.06 -0.56 28.45
N PRO A 300 -2.67 -0.67 27.27
CA PRO A 300 -3.47 -1.83 26.94
C PRO A 300 -2.54 -3.03 26.79
N ILE A 301 -2.92 -4.16 27.39
CA ILE A 301 -2.29 -5.46 27.22
C ILE A 301 -3.41 -6.45 26.96
N VAL A 302 -3.30 -7.21 25.88
CA VAL A 302 -4.18 -8.34 25.63
C VAL A 302 -3.53 -9.58 26.22
N LEU A 303 -4.17 -10.17 27.23
CA LEU A 303 -3.88 -11.53 27.68
C LEU A 303 -4.52 -12.47 26.66
N ASP A 304 -3.71 -13.23 25.97
CA ASP A 304 -4.14 -13.99 24.81
C ASP A 304 -3.73 -15.45 24.92
N THR A 305 -4.61 -16.32 24.41
CA THR A 305 -4.37 -17.75 24.31
C THR A 305 -3.85 -18.00 22.89
N GLY A 306 -2.55 -18.22 22.76
CA GLY A 306 -1.93 -18.45 21.45
C GLY A 306 -2.46 -19.73 20.79
N ALA A 307 -2.35 -19.81 19.47
CA ALA A 307 -2.70 -21.00 18.69
C ALA A 307 -1.42 -21.54 18.03
N GLU A 308 -1.01 -22.77 18.33
CA GLU A 308 0.11 -23.41 17.64
C GLU A 308 -0.47 -24.39 16.61
N ILE A 309 -0.04 -24.28 15.36
CA ILE A 309 -0.37 -25.27 14.33
C ILE A 309 0.42 -26.53 14.66
N LEU A 310 -0.28 -27.59 15.04
CA LEU A 310 0.34 -28.85 15.44
C LEU A 310 0.78 -29.67 14.23
N SER A 311 -0.07 -29.72 13.19
CA SER A 311 0.29 -30.32 11.91
C SER A 311 -0.60 -29.82 10.78
N VAL A 312 -0.01 -29.76 9.58
CA VAL A 312 -0.74 -29.71 8.32
C VAL A 312 -0.34 -30.95 7.54
N GLN A 313 -1.33 -31.74 7.14
CA GLN A 313 -1.13 -32.95 6.35
C GLN A 313 -2.05 -32.90 5.16
N HIS A 314 -1.63 -33.54 4.08
CA HIS A 314 -2.46 -33.61 2.89
C HIS A 314 -2.27 -34.94 2.16
N ASP A 315 -3.30 -35.37 1.44
CA ASP A 315 -3.29 -36.62 0.67
C ASP A 315 -2.55 -36.50 -0.69
N GLY A 316 -2.11 -35.29 -1.06
CA GLY A 316 -1.28 -35.01 -2.24
C GLY A 316 0.24 -35.11 -2.07
N GLU A 317 0.78 -35.91 -1.13
CA GLU A 317 2.23 -35.94 -0.85
C GLU A 317 3.12 -36.04 -2.12
N GLY A 318 4.02 -35.07 -2.30
CA GLY A 318 4.96 -35.03 -3.41
C GLY A 318 4.43 -34.46 -4.73
N ARG A 319 3.17 -33.99 -4.75
CA ARG A 319 2.56 -33.25 -5.86
C ARG A 319 1.86 -32.00 -5.34
N VAL A 320 1.52 -31.10 -6.28
CA VAL A 320 0.71 -29.91 -6.02
C VAL A 320 -0.71 -30.34 -5.60
N LEU A 321 -1.30 -29.63 -4.62
CA LEU A 321 -2.66 -29.91 -4.17
C LEU A 321 -3.70 -29.52 -5.22
N GLN A 322 -4.68 -30.39 -5.39
CA GLN A 322 -5.72 -30.33 -6.40
C GLN A 322 -7.13 -30.28 -5.79
N TYR A 323 -8.15 -29.92 -6.59
CA TYR A 323 -9.52 -29.80 -6.10
C TYR A 323 -9.98 -31.18 -5.65
N GLY A 324 -10.61 -31.26 -4.49
CA GLY A 324 -10.98 -32.54 -3.90
C GLY A 324 -9.88 -33.22 -3.08
N ASP A 325 -8.62 -32.77 -3.14
CA ASP A 325 -7.60 -33.20 -2.16
C ASP A 325 -8.01 -32.74 -0.76
N ILE A 326 -7.67 -33.56 0.24
CA ILE A 326 -7.98 -33.30 1.64
C ILE A 326 -6.76 -32.69 2.32
N LEU A 327 -6.93 -31.45 2.78
CA LEU A 327 -6.03 -30.78 3.70
C LEU A 327 -6.51 -31.04 5.13
N HIS A 328 -5.79 -31.89 5.85
CA HIS A 328 -6.00 -32.14 7.27
C HIS A 328 -5.17 -31.14 8.09
N ILE A 329 -5.83 -30.37 8.94
CA ILE A 329 -5.17 -29.36 9.76
C ILE A 329 -5.50 -29.61 11.22
N GLU A 330 -4.47 -29.61 12.06
CA GLU A 330 -4.58 -29.70 13.51
C GLU A 330 -3.95 -28.48 14.17
N LEU A 331 -4.64 -27.95 15.18
CA LEU A 331 -4.25 -26.78 15.96
C LEU A 331 -4.40 -27.07 17.44
N VAL A 332 -3.49 -26.54 18.26
CA VAL A 332 -3.56 -26.64 19.73
C VAL A 332 -3.48 -25.26 20.38
N THR A 333 -4.25 -25.05 21.45
CA THR A 333 -4.18 -23.83 22.25
C THR A 333 -2.92 -23.84 23.11
N VAL A 334 -2.24 -22.71 23.16
CA VAL A 334 -1.13 -22.42 24.07
C VAL A 334 -1.67 -21.51 25.18
N GLY A 335 -1.88 -22.06 26.38
CA GLY A 335 -2.39 -21.29 27.51
C GLY A 335 -3.46 -22.04 28.32
N SER A 336 -4.26 -21.30 29.10
CA SER A 336 -5.20 -21.85 30.09
C SER A 336 -6.66 -21.91 29.66
N ASP A 337 -7.01 -21.47 28.44
CA ASP A 337 -8.39 -21.56 27.94
C ASP A 337 -8.53 -22.61 26.83
N GLU A 338 -9.40 -23.58 27.08
CA GLU A 338 -9.66 -24.72 26.19
C GLU A 338 -10.94 -24.50 25.35
N ASN A 339 -11.63 -23.36 25.46
CA ASN A 339 -13.01 -23.19 24.94
C ASN A 339 -13.21 -21.94 24.06
N GLY A 340 -12.86 -22.03 22.77
CA GLY A 340 -13.06 -20.98 21.76
C GLY A 340 -13.51 -21.53 20.39
N THR A 341 -13.52 -20.67 19.36
CA THR A 341 -13.65 -21.11 17.96
C THR A 341 -12.30 -20.97 17.28
N ALA A 342 -11.80 -22.05 16.69
CA ALA A 342 -10.55 -22.04 15.93
C ALA A 342 -10.84 -21.95 14.43
N THR A 343 -10.13 -21.06 13.74
CA THR A 343 -10.14 -20.96 12.29
C THR A 343 -8.73 -21.03 11.74
N VAL A 344 -8.60 -21.46 10.49
CA VAL A 344 -7.34 -21.48 9.77
C VAL A 344 -7.55 -20.74 8.46
N ASP A 345 -6.75 -19.71 8.24
CA ASP A 345 -6.79 -18.91 7.03
C ASP A 345 -5.70 -19.40 6.06
N ILE A 346 -6.06 -19.65 4.81
CA ILE A 346 -5.10 -19.87 3.74
C ILE A 346 -4.82 -18.52 3.09
N MET A 347 -3.55 -18.11 3.10
CA MET A 347 -3.06 -16.85 2.54
C MET A 347 -2.28 -17.10 1.26
N ASP A 348 -2.35 -16.15 0.32
CA ASP A 348 -1.41 -16.10 -0.80
C ASP A 348 -0.04 -15.53 -0.37
N ASP A 349 0.93 -15.58 -1.29
CA ASP A 349 2.30 -15.09 -1.12
C ASP A 349 2.38 -13.58 -0.82
N SER A 350 1.36 -12.81 -1.21
CA SER A 350 1.21 -11.38 -0.93
C SER A 350 0.55 -11.07 0.42
N GLY A 351 0.10 -12.10 1.15
CA GLY A 351 -0.63 -11.99 2.42
C GLY A 351 -2.12 -11.69 2.27
N GLY A 352 -2.69 -11.90 1.09
CA GLY A 352 -4.12 -11.83 0.83
C GLY A 352 -4.84 -13.08 1.31
N LEU A 353 -5.95 -12.90 2.03
CA LEU A 353 -6.82 -13.99 2.46
C LEU A 353 -7.52 -14.63 1.27
N ARG A 354 -7.35 -15.95 1.10
CA ARG A 354 -7.99 -16.72 0.03
C ARG A 354 -9.15 -17.54 0.55
N GLU A 355 -8.98 -18.20 1.69
CA GLU A 355 -10.01 -19.03 2.30
C GLU A 355 -9.88 -19.02 3.83
N GLY A 356 -11.01 -19.10 4.55
CA GLY A 356 -11.06 -19.27 6.00
C GLY A 356 -11.78 -20.56 6.37
N ILE A 357 -11.09 -21.45 7.10
CA ILE A 357 -11.55 -22.80 7.46
C ILE A 357 -11.91 -22.81 8.94
N LEU A 358 -13.14 -23.20 9.29
CA LEU A 358 -13.51 -23.44 10.68
C LEU A 358 -13.04 -24.83 11.12
N LEU A 359 -12.40 -24.93 12.28
CA LEU A 359 -11.99 -26.20 12.87
C LEU A 359 -13.01 -26.71 13.89
N ASP A 360 -13.14 -28.04 13.97
CA ASP A 360 -13.96 -28.70 14.99
C ASP A 360 -13.18 -28.79 16.30
N ASP A 361 -13.85 -28.48 17.42
CA ASP A 361 -13.31 -28.67 18.78
C ASP A 361 -13.25 -30.16 19.13
N MET A 362 -12.04 -30.66 19.33
CA MET A 362 -11.75 -32.05 19.69
C MET A 362 -11.63 -32.24 21.22
N GLY A 363 -11.72 -31.16 21.99
CA GLY A 363 -11.62 -31.09 23.44
C GLY A 363 -10.18 -30.95 23.95
N GLY A 364 -10.02 -30.34 25.12
CA GLY A 364 -8.71 -30.18 25.76
C GLY A 364 -7.80 -29.18 25.04
N GLY A 365 -8.39 -28.19 24.34
CA GLY A 365 -7.65 -27.19 23.58
C GLY A 365 -7.14 -27.66 22.21
N HIS A 366 -7.56 -28.85 21.75
CA HIS A 366 -7.22 -29.39 20.43
C HIS A 366 -8.34 -29.14 19.43
N TYR A 367 -8.00 -28.66 18.24
CA TYR A 367 -8.93 -28.38 17.15
C TYR A 367 -8.43 -29.04 15.86
N ALA A 368 -9.34 -29.59 15.06
CA ALA A 368 -8.97 -30.22 13.81
C ALA A 368 -10.05 -30.09 12.74
N SER A 369 -9.66 -30.13 11.47
CA SER A 369 -10.60 -30.24 10.35
C SER A 369 -9.99 -30.95 9.16
N ASN A 370 -10.85 -31.54 8.34
CA ASN A 370 -10.52 -31.99 6.99
C ASN A 370 -11.15 -31.01 6.01
N TYR A 371 -10.33 -30.12 5.46
CA TYR A 371 -10.77 -29.20 4.44
C TYR A 371 -10.57 -29.83 3.06
N VAL A 372 -11.62 -29.83 2.25
CA VAL A 372 -11.56 -30.28 0.86
C VAL A 372 -11.26 -29.06 0.01
N ILE A 373 -10.17 -29.07 -0.75
CA ILE A 373 -9.78 -27.93 -1.60
C ILE A 373 -10.91 -27.61 -2.59
N GLY A 374 -11.39 -26.36 -2.54
CA GLY A 374 -12.50 -25.84 -3.35
C GLY A 374 -12.08 -25.28 -4.71
N TYR A 375 -13.06 -24.93 -5.54
CA TYR A 375 -12.81 -24.27 -6.84
C TYR A 375 -12.36 -22.82 -6.66
N GLY A 376 -11.35 -22.39 -7.41
CA GLY A 376 -10.85 -21.01 -7.40
C GLY A 376 -9.90 -20.68 -6.25
N THR A 377 -9.44 -21.68 -5.52
CA THR A 377 -8.37 -21.53 -4.51
C THR A 377 -7.00 -21.52 -5.23
N ASP A 378 -6.74 -20.47 -6.03
CA ASP A 378 -5.46 -20.30 -6.73
C ASP A 378 -4.40 -19.80 -5.74
N ILE A 379 -3.52 -20.68 -5.27
CA ILE A 379 -2.53 -20.36 -4.24
C ILE A 379 -1.17 -20.94 -4.63
N VAL A 380 -0.41 -20.15 -5.40
CA VAL A 380 0.99 -20.42 -5.67
C VAL A 380 1.82 -19.82 -4.54
N ASP A 381 2.69 -20.63 -3.92
CA ASP A 381 3.60 -20.20 -2.83
C ASP A 381 2.90 -19.56 -1.61
N GLY A 382 1.69 -20.03 -1.26
CA GLY A 382 0.95 -19.55 -0.08
C GLY A 382 1.37 -20.19 1.23
N TYR A 383 0.82 -19.66 2.33
CA TYR A 383 1.06 -20.14 3.69
C TYR A 383 -0.24 -20.17 4.50
N ILE A 384 -0.23 -20.99 5.55
CA ILE A 384 -1.38 -21.19 6.42
C ILE A 384 -1.20 -20.43 7.72
N VAL A 385 -2.28 -19.82 8.20
CA VAL A 385 -2.32 -18.95 9.36
C VAL A 385 -3.38 -19.46 10.33
N GLY A 386 -2.96 -19.95 11.50
CA GLY A 386 -3.88 -20.40 12.55
C GLY A 386 -4.42 -19.23 13.34
N ARG A 387 -5.74 -19.18 13.57
CA ARG A 387 -6.41 -18.15 14.38
C ARG A 387 -7.31 -18.81 15.42
N LEU A 388 -7.18 -18.37 16.67
CA LEU A 388 -8.16 -18.69 17.72
C LEU A 388 -8.99 -17.45 18.01
N THR A 389 -10.29 -17.63 18.13
CA THR A 389 -11.18 -16.62 18.69
C THR A 389 -11.70 -17.14 20.02
N ASP A 390 -11.41 -16.42 21.10
CA ASP A 390 -11.91 -16.78 22.43
C ASP A 390 -13.43 -16.58 22.54
N ARG A 391 -14.00 -16.97 23.68
CA ARG A 391 -15.45 -16.81 23.93
C ARG A 391 -15.90 -15.35 24.02
N ALA A 392 -14.98 -14.42 24.26
CA ALA A 392 -15.25 -12.98 24.29
C ALA A 392 -15.16 -12.32 22.90
N GLY A 393 -14.73 -13.07 21.88
CA GLY A 393 -14.60 -12.61 20.50
C GLY A 393 -13.24 -11.97 20.18
N ASN A 394 -12.23 -12.14 21.05
CA ASN A 394 -10.88 -11.65 20.79
C ASN A 394 -10.15 -12.66 19.90
N ILE A 395 -9.45 -12.17 18.88
CA ILE A 395 -8.70 -12.97 17.92
C ILE A 395 -7.25 -13.01 18.37
N ALA A 396 -6.69 -14.20 18.53
CA ALA A 396 -5.30 -14.38 18.89
C ALA A 396 -4.35 -13.96 17.75
N GLU A 397 -3.17 -13.44 18.09
CA GLU A 397 -2.11 -13.21 17.09
C GLU A 397 -1.76 -14.55 16.41
N PRO A 398 -1.80 -14.63 15.08
CA PRO A 398 -1.66 -15.91 14.42
C PRO A 398 -0.22 -16.42 14.47
N ASP A 399 -0.05 -17.69 14.84
CA ASP A 399 1.21 -18.38 14.59
C ASP A 399 1.35 -18.62 13.08
N THR A 400 2.52 -18.24 12.55
CA THR A 400 2.83 -18.34 11.13
C THR A 400 3.61 -19.63 10.92
N ALA A 401 2.91 -20.76 10.84
CA ALA A 401 3.53 -21.98 10.35
C ALA A 401 3.81 -21.82 8.84
N GLN A 402 5.06 -21.55 8.48
CA GLN A 402 5.52 -21.63 7.09
C GLN A 402 5.71 -23.09 6.69
N GLU A 403 4.60 -23.82 6.49
CA GLU A 403 4.61 -24.94 5.55
C GLU A 403 4.12 -24.41 4.20
N SER A 404 5.00 -24.42 3.19
CA SER A 404 4.66 -23.98 1.83
C SER A 404 3.63 -24.94 1.24
N VAL A 405 2.43 -24.45 0.97
CA VAL A 405 1.39 -25.22 0.30
C VAL A 405 1.30 -24.72 -1.13
N ASN A 406 1.78 -25.52 -2.07
CA ASN A 406 1.69 -25.20 -3.50
C ASN A 406 0.37 -25.75 -4.04
N ILE A 407 -0.54 -24.86 -4.44
CA ILE A 407 -1.80 -25.15 -5.12
C ILE A 407 -1.71 -24.47 -6.50
N SER A 408 -1.57 -25.24 -7.57
CA SER A 408 -1.54 -24.73 -8.94
C SER A 408 -2.30 -25.67 -9.87
N PHE A 409 -3.28 -25.13 -10.59
CA PHE A 409 -3.85 -25.75 -11.78
C PHE A 409 -3.64 -24.79 -12.92
N GLU A 410 -2.55 -24.87 -13.66
CA GLU A 410 -2.48 -24.09 -14.90
C GLU A 410 -1.89 -24.93 -16.02
N GLU A 411 -2.79 -25.52 -16.81
CA GLU A 411 -2.76 -25.27 -18.25
C GLU A 411 -3.63 -24.03 -18.49
N GLU A 412 -3.02 -22.90 -18.88
CA GLU A 412 -3.69 -21.60 -19.02
C GLU A 412 -4.96 -21.72 -19.88
N GLY A 413 -6.10 -21.30 -19.34
CA GLY A 413 -7.39 -21.37 -20.04
C GLY A 413 -8.08 -22.73 -20.06
N MET A 414 -7.64 -23.71 -19.26
CA MET A 414 -8.24 -25.04 -19.15
C MET A 414 -8.77 -25.34 -17.73
N ALA A 415 -9.89 -26.06 -17.65
CA ALA A 415 -10.51 -26.57 -16.45
C ALA A 415 -10.18 -28.07 -16.28
N PHE A 416 -9.69 -28.46 -15.10
CA PHE A 416 -9.41 -29.87 -14.80
C PHE A 416 -10.70 -30.60 -14.37
N VAL A 417 -10.95 -31.75 -14.97
CA VAL A 417 -12.09 -32.62 -14.69
C VAL A 417 -11.58 -33.94 -14.13
N PHE A 418 -11.84 -34.15 -12.83
CA PHE A 418 -11.38 -35.30 -12.07
C PHE A 418 -11.93 -36.62 -12.60
N ALA A 419 -11.11 -37.66 -12.51
CA ALA A 419 -11.49 -39.02 -12.81
C ALA A 419 -12.65 -39.49 -11.94
N GLY A 420 -13.41 -40.45 -12.46
CA GLY A 420 -14.44 -41.15 -11.69
C GLY A 420 -15.79 -41.20 -12.37
N ASP A 421 -16.74 -41.74 -11.61
CA ASP A 421 -18.06 -42.10 -12.08
C ASP A 421 -18.99 -40.89 -12.19
N PHE A 422 -19.80 -40.85 -13.23
CA PHE A 422 -21.00 -40.02 -13.29
C PHE A 422 -22.12 -40.73 -14.05
N ASP A 423 -23.37 -40.33 -13.79
CA ASP A 423 -24.54 -40.84 -14.51
C ASP A 423 -24.77 -40.01 -15.77
N MET A 424 -24.46 -40.61 -16.93
CA MET A 424 -24.59 -40.00 -18.25
C MET A 424 -26.01 -40.16 -18.78
N GLY A 425 -26.55 -39.09 -19.36
CA GLY A 425 -27.90 -39.01 -19.92
C GLY A 425 -28.94 -38.41 -18.99
N ASN A 426 -30.21 -38.52 -19.39
CA ASN A 426 -31.29 -37.74 -18.78
C ASN A 426 -32.59 -38.54 -18.62
N ASN A 427 -33.13 -38.52 -17.41
CA ASN A 427 -34.45 -39.07 -17.08
C ASN A 427 -35.37 -38.03 -16.43
N SER A 428 -34.96 -36.76 -16.41
CA SER A 428 -35.56 -35.71 -15.59
C SER A 428 -36.09 -34.55 -16.45
N PHE A 429 -35.22 -33.65 -16.90
CA PHE A 429 -35.64 -32.42 -17.57
C PHE A 429 -35.79 -32.64 -19.08
N ASN A 430 -37.02 -32.68 -19.58
CA ASN A 430 -37.33 -32.87 -21.01
C ASN A 430 -36.61 -34.09 -21.66
N PRO A 431 -36.68 -35.30 -21.06
CA PRO A 431 -35.90 -36.45 -21.54
C PRO A 431 -36.29 -36.85 -22.96
N ALA A 432 -35.29 -36.87 -23.85
CA ALA A 432 -35.42 -37.41 -25.20
C ALA A 432 -35.02 -38.90 -25.24
N ASP A 433 -35.53 -39.62 -26.26
CA ASP A 433 -35.31 -41.07 -26.37
C ASP A 433 -33.82 -41.42 -26.54
N ASP A 434 -33.03 -40.55 -27.18
CA ASP A 434 -31.59 -40.71 -27.41
C ASP A 434 -30.71 -40.26 -26.23
N GLU A 435 -31.33 -39.76 -25.15
CA GLU A 435 -30.66 -39.43 -23.89
C GLU A 435 -30.81 -40.56 -22.85
N LEU A 436 -31.48 -41.65 -23.25
CA LEU A 436 -31.79 -42.80 -22.43
C LEU A 436 -31.09 -44.08 -22.94
N PRO A 437 -30.83 -45.06 -22.06
CA PRO A 437 -31.00 -45.00 -20.62
C PRO A 437 -29.93 -44.13 -19.95
N VAL A 438 -30.27 -43.58 -18.78
CA VAL A 438 -29.24 -43.08 -17.86
C VAL A 438 -28.36 -44.26 -17.44
N HIS A 439 -27.05 -44.12 -17.59
CA HIS A 439 -26.07 -45.17 -17.31
C HIS A 439 -24.80 -44.57 -16.70
N THR A 440 -24.21 -45.30 -15.76
CA THR A 440 -22.97 -44.85 -15.09
C THR A 440 -21.76 -45.12 -15.97
N VAL A 441 -20.91 -44.11 -16.14
CA VAL A 441 -19.64 -44.18 -16.87
C VAL A 441 -18.52 -43.59 -16.02
N CYS A 442 -17.31 -44.14 -16.17
CA CYS A 442 -16.09 -43.71 -15.50
C CYS A 442 -15.18 -43.02 -16.52
N ILE A 443 -14.94 -41.74 -16.32
CA ILE A 443 -14.05 -40.92 -17.16
C ILE A 443 -12.72 -40.74 -16.43
N PRO A 444 -11.56 -40.86 -17.10
CA PRO A 444 -10.26 -40.54 -16.50
C PRO A 444 -10.14 -39.05 -16.17
N ASP A 445 -9.03 -38.65 -15.57
CA ASP A 445 -8.66 -37.25 -15.45
C ASP A 445 -8.44 -36.66 -16.85
N PHE A 446 -8.90 -35.44 -17.09
CA PHE A 446 -8.62 -34.68 -18.31
C PHE A 446 -8.82 -33.19 -18.06
N TRP A 447 -8.31 -32.39 -18.98
CA TRP A 447 -8.54 -30.95 -19.03
C TRP A 447 -9.53 -30.63 -20.15
N ILE A 448 -10.38 -29.62 -19.95
CA ILE A 448 -11.27 -29.07 -20.98
C ILE A 448 -11.11 -27.55 -21.04
N SER A 449 -11.15 -26.93 -22.22
CA SER A 449 -11.05 -25.47 -22.30
C SER A 449 -12.15 -24.80 -21.47
N VAL A 450 -11.79 -23.74 -20.74
CA VAL A 450 -12.74 -22.98 -19.90
C VAL A 450 -13.83 -22.37 -20.76
N CYS A 451 -13.49 -21.84 -21.93
CA CYS A 451 -14.46 -21.33 -22.91
C CYS A 451 -14.23 -21.95 -24.30
N GLU A 452 -15.13 -21.64 -25.24
CA GLU A 452 -14.99 -22.02 -26.65
C GLU A 452 -13.81 -21.31 -27.33
N VAL A 453 -13.29 -21.93 -28.38
CA VAL A 453 -12.24 -21.35 -29.24
C VAL A 453 -12.76 -20.08 -29.91
N THR A 454 -12.00 -19.00 -29.81
CA THR A 454 -12.37 -17.68 -30.32
C THR A 454 -12.00 -17.46 -31.78
N ASN A 455 -12.59 -16.43 -32.40
CA ASN A 455 -12.21 -15.98 -33.74
C ASN A 455 -10.73 -15.59 -33.83
N ALA A 456 -10.18 -14.95 -32.79
CA ALA A 456 -8.77 -14.57 -32.74
C ALA A 456 -7.87 -15.81 -32.80
N GLU A 457 -8.14 -16.79 -31.95
CA GLU A 457 -7.35 -18.02 -31.88
C GLU A 457 -7.48 -18.87 -33.16
N PHE A 458 -8.66 -18.91 -33.78
CA PHE A 458 -8.84 -19.62 -35.04
C PHE A 458 -8.17 -18.90 -36.22
N ALA A 459 -8.07 -17.56 -36.19
CA ALA A 459 -7.33 -16.81 -37.20
C ALA A 459 -5.83 -17.15 -37.18
N GLU A 460 -5.24 -17.43 -36.01
CA GLU A 460 -3.85 -17.91 -35.90
C GLU A 460 -3.64 -19.22 -36.64
N PHE A 461 -4.55 -20.19 -36.45
CA PHE A 461 -4.54 -21.47 -37.16
C PHE A 461 -4.62 -21.29 -38.69
N LEU A 462 -5.51 -20.41 -39.16
CA LEU A 462 -5.61 -20.12 -40.60
C LEU A 462 -4.31 -19.53 -41.17
N ASN A 463 -3.65 -18.66 -40.39
CA ASN A 463 -2.36 -18.06 -40.76
C ASN A 463 -1.20 -19.06 -40.76
N ASP A 464 -1.31 -20.18 -40.03
CA ASP A 464 -0.28 -21.23 -39.97
C ASP A 464 -0.44 -22.31 -41.06
N GLY A 465 -1.14 -21.97 -42.15
CA GLY A 465 -1.21 -22.79 -43.36
C GLY A 465 -2.50 -23.60 -43.53
N PHE A 466 -3.51 -23.37 -42.69
CA PHE A 466 -4.81 -24.07 -42.75
C PHE A 466 -5.92 -23.26 -43.45
N SER A 467 -5.54 -22.40 -44.39
CA SER A 467 -6.43 -21.50 -45.13
C SER A 467 -7.59 -22.20 -45.87
N GLN A 468 -7.49 -23.51 -46.14
CA GLN A 468 -8.59 -24.30 -46.73
C GLN A 468 -9.86 -24.34 -45.87
N TYR A 469 -9.74 -24.06 -44.57
CA TYR A 469 -10.86 -24.04 -43.64
C TYR A 469 -11.51 -22.67 -43.49
N TRP A 470 -10.93 -21.63 -44.08
CA TRP A 470 -11.55 -20.30 -44.07
C TRP A 470 -12.84 -20.28 -44.89
N ASP A 471 -13.86 -19.64 -44.34
CA ASP A 471 -15.13 -19.36 -45.00
C ASP A 471 -15.44 -17.87 -44.89
N GLU A 472 -15.93 -17.26 -45.97
CA GLU A 472 -16.23 -15.82 -46.02
C GLU A 472 -17.34 -15.37 -45.03
N ARG A 473 -18.12 -16.33 -44.51
CA ARG A 473 -19.16 -16.09 -43.50
C ARG A 473 -18.60 -16.00 -42.07
N MET A 474 -17.38 -16.45 -41.84
CA MET A 474 -16.71 -16.33 -40.55
C MET A 474 -16.48 -14.86 -40.19
N GLU A 475 -16.41 -14.57 -38.90
CA GLU A 475 -16.02 -13.27 -38.37
C GLU A 475 -14.49 -13.03 -38.42
N ILE A 476 -13.82 -13.61 -39.43
CA ILE A 476 -12.39 -13.54 -39.71
C ILE A 476 -12.17 -13.01 -41.15
N LYS A 477 -11.55 -11.84 -41.27
CA LYS A 477 -11.26 -11.19 -42.56
C LYS A 477 -10.02 -11.77 -43.20
N TYR A 478 -10.10 -11.97 -44.51
CA TYR A 478 -8.95 -12.31 -45.35
C TYR A 478 -8.41 -11.07 -46.07
N TYR A 479 -7.09 -10.85 -45.99
CA TYR A 479 -6.36 -9.77 -46.66
C TYR A 479 -5.46 -10.35 -47.78
N PRO A 480 -5.90 -10.29 -49.05
CA PRO A 480 -5.22 -10.97 -50.15
C PRO A 480 -3.81 -10.47 -50.47
N ILE A 481 -3.46 -9.25 -50.06
CA ILE A 481 -2.14 -8.66 -50.38
C ILE A 481 -1.02 -9.38 -49.61
N ASN A 482 -1.33 -9.82 -48.38
CA ASN A 482 -0.36 -10.43 -47.48
C ASN A 482 -0.70 -11.90 -47.18
N GLU A 483 -1.75 -12.44 -47.82
CA GLU A 483 -2.31 -13.77 -47.52
C GLU A 483 -2.57 -13.97 -46.02
N PHE A 484 -3.15 -12.95 -45.38
CA PHE A 484 -3.28 -12.87 -43.93
C PHE A 484 -4.74 -12.90 -43.48
N TYR A 485 -5.01 -13.60 -42.39
CA TYR A 485 -6.32 -13.75 -41.75
C TYR A 485 -6.33 -13.02 -40.42
N GLU A 486 -7.36 -12.22 -40.16
CA GLU A 486 -7.47 -11.44 -38.93
C GLU A 486 -8.92 -11.47 -38.44
N ALA A 487 -9.12 -11.76 -37.15
CA ALA A 487 -10.45 -11.62 -36.56
C ALA A 487 -10.93 -10.17 -36.66
N VAL A 488 -12.23 -9.96 -36.82
CA VAL A 488 -12.79 -8.62 -36.71
C VAL A 488 -12.64 -8.14 -35.28
N ASP A 489 -11.92 -7.03 -35.04
CA ASP A 489 -11.56 -6.53 -33.68
C ASP A 489 -12.70 -6.60 -32.65
N SER A 490 -13.91 -6.16 -33.01
CA SER A 490 -15.06 -6.14 -32.10
C SER A 490 -15.73 -7.51 -31.86
N LEU A 491 -15.24 -8.56 -32.50
CA LEU A 491 -15.75 -9.93 -32.48
C LEU A 491 -14.62 -10.96 -32.23
N ALA A 492 -13.42 -10.48 -31.90
CA ALA A 492 -12.22 -11.30 -31.76
C ALA A 492 -12.34 -12.30 -30.61
N ASP A 493 -13.01 -11.91 -29.53
CA ASP A 493 -13.27 -12.65 -28.29
C ASP A 493 -14.56 -13.50 -28.34
N ARG A 494 -15.15 -13.68 -29.52
CA ARG A 494 -16.36 -14.49 -29.70
C ARG A 494 -16.00 -15.88 -30.19
N PRO A 495 -16.81 -16.91 -29.87
CA PRO A 495 -16.59 -18.24 -30.39
C PRO A 495 -16.54 -18.23 -31.91
N VAL A 496 -15.59 -18.96 -32.48
CA VAL A 496 -15.51 -19.17 -33.92
C VAL A 496 -16.73 -19.96 -34.40
N ARG A 497 -17.27 -19.58 -35.56
CA ARG A 497 -18.45 -20.21 -36.17
C ARG A 497 -18.18 -20.63 -37.60
N TYR A 498 -19.12 -21.35 -38.20
CA TYR A 498 -18.98 -21.89 -39.56
C TYR A 498 -17.81 -22.87 -39.71
N VAL A 499 -17.46 -23.55 -38.62
CA VAL A 499 -16.41 -24.56 -38.57
C VAL A 499 -17.01 -25.96 -38.74
N SER A 500 -16.44 -26.72 -39.67
CA SER A 500 -16.78 -28.13 -39.85
C SER A 500 -16.11 -28.99 -38.78
N TRP A 501 -16.59 -30.21 -38.56
CA TRP A 501 -15.95 -31.15 -37.63
C TRP A 501 -14.48 -31.40 -38.01
N TYR A 502 -14.17 -31.53 -39.30
CA TYR A 502 -12.78 -31.71 -39.77
C TYR A 502 -11.88 -30.51 -39.47
N ALA A 503 -12.43 -29.30 -39.58
CA ALA A 503 -11.69 -28.09 -39.24
C ALA A 503 -11.45 -27.99 -37.72
N ALA A 504 -12.43 -28.42 -36.92
CA ALA A 504 -12.33 -28.45 -35.47
C ALA A 504 -11.33 -29.50 -34.97
N ASP A 505 -11.34 -30.69 -35.58
CA ASP A 505 -10.41 -31.79 -35.30
C ASP A 505 -8.96 -31.39 -35.66
N ASP A 506 -8.73 -30.88 -36.88
CA ASP A 506 -7.41 -30.38 -37.29
C ASP A 506 -6.93 -29.19 -36.44
N TYR A 507 -7.85 -28.31 -36.02
CA TYR A 507 -7.50 -27.20 -35.11
C TYR A 507 -7.05 -27.72 -33.74
N ALA A 508 -7.77 -28.71 -33.19
CA ALA A 508 -7.41 -29.33 -31.93
C ALA A 508 -6.04 -30.02 -32.01
N GLU A 509 -5.80 -30.80 -33.07
CA GLU A 509 -4.49 -31.43 -33.32
C GLU A 509 -3.37 -30.38 -33.47
N TRP A 510 -3.62 -29.28 -34.19
CA TRP A 510 -2.65 -28.19 -34.36
C TRP A 510 -2.27 -27.52 -33.04
N ARG A 511 -3.23 -27.39 -32.11
CA ARG A 511 -2.99 -26.92 -30.74
C ARG A 511 -2.28 -27.96 -29.84
N GLY A 512 -2.08 -29.19 -30.31
CA GLY A 512 -1.57 -30.29 -29.48
C GLY A 512 -2.61 -30.85 -28.51
N MET A 513 -3.88 -30.64 -28.80
CA MET A 513 -5.05 -31.03 -28.01
C MET A 513 -5.95 -31.98 -28.83
N ARG A 514 -7.18 -32.21 -28.37
CA ARG A 514 -8.21 -33.00 -29.08
C ARG A 514 -9.59 -32.41 -28.87
N LEU A 515 -10.57 -32.87 -29.63
CA LEU A 515 -11.98 -32.65 -29.29
C LEU A 515 -12.34 -33.50 -28.05
N PRO A 516 -13.24 -33.02 -27.17
CA PRO A 516 -13.77 -33.83 -26.08
C PRO A 516 -14.62 -34.98 -26.65
N THR A 517 -14.62 -36.11 -25.97
CA THR A 517 -15.67 -37.11 -26.15
C THR A 517 -17.00 -36.55 -25.65
N GLU A 518 -18.10 -37.14 -26.10
CA GLU A 518 -19.45 -36.80 -25.65
C GLU A 518 -19.59 -36.94 -24.13
N ALA A 519 -18.98 -37.98 -23.56
CA ALA A 519 -19.07 -38.27 -22.13
C ALA A 519 -18.22 -37.31 -21.29
N GLU A 520 -17.02 -36.97 -21.75
CA GLU A 520 -16.19 -35.93 -21.14
C GLU A 520 -16.90 -34.58 -21.14
N TRP A 521 -17.48 -34.20 -22.28
CA TRP A 521 -18.23 -32.96 -22.40
C TRP A 521 -19.40 -32.90 -21.40
N GLU A 522 -20.20 -33.96 -21.31
CA GLU A 522 -21.33 -33.98 -20.38
C GLU A 522 -20.85 -33.90 -18.94
N LYS A 523 -19.84 -34.69 -18.57
CA LYS A 523 -19.25 -34.65 -17.22
C LYS A 523 -18.76 -33.26 -16.90
N ALA A 524 -17.94 -32.66 -17.76
CA ALA A 524 -17.44 -31.30 -17.61
C ALA A 524 -18.58 -30.29 -17.41
N SER A 525 -19.69 -30.45 -18.13
CA SER A 525 -20.82 -29.51 -18.04
C SER A 525 -21.59 -29.63 -16.71
N ARG A 526 -21.76 -30.84 -16.15
CA ARG A 526 -22.74 -31.08 -15.08
C ARG A 526 -22.18 -31.66 -13.79
N GLY A 527 -20.95 -32.16 -13.74
CA GLY A 527 -20.46 -32.86 -12.56
C GLY A 527 -21.07 -34.25 -12.38
N THR A 528 -21.03 -34.74 -11.14
CA THR A 528 -21.42 -36.11 -10.77
C THR A 528 -22.76 -36.18 -10.03
N ASP A 529 -23.39 -35.03 -9.73
CA ASP A 529 -24.59 -34.95 -8.91
C ASP A 529 -25.92 -35.00 -9.70
N GLY A 530 -25.83 -35.20 -11.01
CA GLY A 530 -27.00 -35.37 -11.87
C GLY A 530 -27.76 -34.08 -12.19
N ARG A 531 -27.20 -32.89 -11.93
CA ARG A 531 -27.84 -31.60 -12.32
C ARG A 531 -28.11 -31.51 -13.82
N SER A 532 -29.14 -30.74 -14.20
CA SER A 532 -29.53 -30.52 -15.60
C SER A 532 -28.82 -29.33 -16.25
N PHE A 533 -28.28 -28.41 -15.45
CA PHE A 533 -27.57 -27.22 -15.91
C PHE A 533 -26.25 -27.05 -15.14
N PRO A 534 -25.21 -26.42 -15.71
CA PRO A 534 -23.91 -26.25 -15.05
C PRO A 534 -24.03 -25.59 -13.68
N TRP A 535 -24.84 -24.53 -13.60
CA TRP A 535 -25.15 -23.76 -12.40
C TRP A 535 -26.20 -24.41 -11.46
N GLY A 536 -26.64 -25.64 -11.73
CA GLY A 536 -27.52 -26.41 -10.83
C GLY A 536 -28.93 -26.65 -11.36
N ALA A 537 -29.95 -26.39 -10.53
CA ALA A 537 -31.35 -26.79 -10.80
C ALA A 537 -32.21 -25.67 -11.43
N ALA A 538 -31.71 -24.44 -11.50
CA ALA A 538 -32.46 -23.32 -12.05
C ALA A 538 -32.54 -23.42 -13.58
N ILE A 539 -33.76 -23.40 -14.12
CA ILE A 539 -33.99 -23.32 -15.57
C ILE A 539 -33.27 -22.07 -16.11
N PRO A 540 -32.62 -22.13 -17.29
CA PRO A 540 -31.98 -20.97 -17.89
C PRO A 540 -32.96 -19.80 -17.96
N PHE A 541 -32.53 -18.66 -17.43
CA PHE A 541 -33.21 -17.37 -17.56
C PHE A 541 -32.19 -16.32 -18.02
N SER A 542 -32.68 -15.13 -18.35
CA SER A 542 -31.85 -14.02 -18.80
C SER A 542 -30.69 -13.76 -17.83
N GLY A 543 -29.45 -13.85 -18.32
CA GLY A 543 -28.23 -13.63 -17.54
C GLY A 543 -27.46 -14.88 -17.11
N LEU A 544 -27.83 -16.09 -17.54
CA LEU A 544 -27.07 -17.34 -17.26
C LEU A 544 -26.49 -18.03 -18.49
N SER A 545 -26.98 -17.72 -19.69
CA SER A 545 -26.60 -18.40 -20.95
C SER A 545 -27.18 -17.64 -22.14
N ASN A 546 -26.52 -17.75 -23.30
CA ASN A 546 -26.98 -17.19 -24.57
C ASN A 546 -27.79 -18.24 -25.36
N PHE A 547 -29.09 -18.01 -25.51
CA PHE A 547 -30.01 -18.89 -26.23
C PHE A 547 -31.13 -18.07 -26.88
N SER A 548 -32.02 -18.71 -27.63
CA SER A 548 -33.08 -17.98 -28.36
C SER A 548 -34.00 -17.20 -27.41
N ASN A 549 -34.05 -15.87 -27.57
CA ASN A 549 -34.76 -14.95 -26.67
C ASN A 549 -34.20 -14.94 -25.23
N SER A 550 -32.88 -15.05 -25.08
CA SER A 550 -32.14 -14.83 -23.82
C SER A 550 -32.28 -13.40 -23.28
N TYR A 551 -32.65 -12.45 -24.14
CA TYR A 551 -32.68 -11.01 -23.88
C TYR A 551 -31.32 -10.41 -23.50
N ASP A 552 -30.22 -11.11 -23.82
CA ASP A 552 -28.89 -10.52 -23.69
C ASP A 552 -28.68 -9.39 -24.72
N PRO A 553 -27.67 -8.52 -24.54
CA PRO A 553 -27.46 -7.36 -25.40
C PRO A 553 -27.21 -7.66 -26.89
N TYR A 554 -26.93 -8.91 -27.24
CA TYR A 554 -26.62 -9.36 -28.60
C TYR A 554 -27.78 -10.11 -29.26
N ASP A 555 -28.85 -10.40 -28.52
CA ASP A 555 -30.05 -11.06 -29.03
C ASP A 555 -30.68 -10.28 -30.20
N GLY A 556 -30.96 -10.99 -31.30
CA GLY A 556 -31.52 -10.41 -32.53
C GLY A 556 -30.59 -9.49 -33.33
N THR A 557 -29.30 -9.42 -33.01
CA THR A 557 -28.30 -8.66 -33.78
C THR A 557 -27.71 -9.49 -34.94
N ASP A 558 -26.95 -8.83 -35.83
CA ASP A 558 -26.21 -9.52 -36.91
C ASP A 558 -25.14 -10.48 -36.37
N TYR A 559 -24.70 -10.28 -35.11
CA TYR A 559 -23.72 -11.11 -34.42
C TYR A 559 -24.30 -11.59 -33.08
N PRO A 560 -25.11 -12.66 -33.08
CA PRO A 560 -25.91 -13.05 -31.92
C PRO A 560 -25.14 -13.82 -30.83
N THR A 561 -23.87 -14.15 -31.03
CA THR A 561 -23.03 -14.73 -29.96
C THR A 561 -22.68 -13.68 -28.90
N THR A 562 -22.37 -14.14 -27.70
CA THR A 562 -21.73 -13.32 -26.66
C THR A 562 -20.21 -13.49 -26.79
N PRO A 563 -19.40 -12.54 -26.28
CA PRO A 563 -18.00 -12.83 -25.96
C PRO A 563 -17.91 -14.10 -25.09
N VAL A 564 -16.83 -14.84 -25.23
CA VAL A 564 -16.58 -16.00 -24.36
C VAL A 564 -16.45 -15.56 -22.90
N GLY A 565 -17.00 -16.35 -21.98
CA GLY A 565 -17.05 -16.06 -20.55
C GLY A 565 -17.96 -14.88 -20.16
N PHE A 566 -18.88 -14.44 -21.04
CA PHE A 566 -19.73 -13.26 -20.79
C PHE A 566 -20.62 -13.41 -19.54
N TYR A 567 -21.01 -14.64 -19.18
CA TYR A 567 -21.86 -14.92 -18.02
C TYR A 567 -21.04 -15.16 -16.74
N ASP A 568 -20.27 -14.15 -16.34
CA ASP A 568 -19.33 -14.20 -15.22
C ASP A 568 -19.87 -13.71 -13.86
N GLY A 569 -21.08 -13.11 -13.84
CA GLY A 569 -21.65 -12.46 -12.65
C GLY A 569 -21.57 -10.92 -12.67
N THR A 570 -20.93 -10.34 -13.68
CA THR A 570 -20.74 -8.90 -13.83
C THR A 570 -21.99 -8.21 -14.43
N ASN A 571 -22.11 -6.91 -14.19
CA ASN A 571 -23.14 -6.09 -14.83
C ASN A 571 -22.57 -5.40 -16.10
N TYR A 572 -23.10 -5.76 -17.26
CA TYR A 572 -22.70 -5.19 -18.55
C TYR A 572 -23.73 -4.18 -19.04
N GLY A 573 -23.49 -2.89 -18.77
CA GLY A 573 -24.31 -1.81 -19.33
C GLY A 573 -25.79 -1.87 -18.92
N GLY A 574 -26.09 -2.39 -17.72
CA GLY A 574 -27.45 -2.57 -17.22
C GLY A 574 -28.01 -3.98 -17.41
N PHE A 575 -27.29 -4.86 -18.09
CA PHE A 575 -27.59 -6.29 -18.16
C PHE A 575 -26.83 -7.05 -17.07
N GLN A 576 -27.55 -7.65 -16.12
CA GLN A 576 -26.94 -8.42 -15.03
C GLN A 576 -26.70 -9.86 -15.47
N THR A 577 -25.46 -10.32 -15.44
CA THR A 577 -25.13 -11.74 -15.60
C THR A 577 -24.98 -12.43 -14.25
N TYR A 578 -25.00 -13.74 -14.27
CA TYR A 578 -24.75 -14.63 -13.14
C TYR A 578 -23.72 -15.64 -13.59
N SER A 579 -22.90 -16.15 -12.66
CA SER A 579 -21.91 -17.15 -13.01
C SER A 579 -22.58 -18.39 -13.59
N ASP A 580 -22.21 -18.70 -14.83
CA ASP A 580 -22.64 -19.86 -15.59
C ASP A 580 -21.72 -21.08 -15.40
N ALA A 581 -20.64 -20.91 -14.62
CA ALA A 581 -19.62 -21.93 -14.45
C ALA A 581 -20.22 -23.28 -14.05
N SER A 582 -19.75 -24.31 -14.72
CA SER A 582 -19.94 -25.72 -14.36
C SER A 582 -19.29 -26.03 -13.01
N PRO A 583 -19.57 -27.21 -12.42
CA PRO A 583 -18.83 -27.68 -11.26
C PRO A 583 -17.33 -27.53 -11.46
N TYR A 584 -16.81 -27.85 -12.65
CA TYR A 584 -15.38 -27.85 -12.94
C TYR A 584 -14.81 -26.48 -13.34
N GLY A 585 -15.61 -25.41 -13.33
CA GLY A 585 -15.17 -24.06 -13.70
C GLY A 585 -15.26 -23.75 -15.21
N ALA A 586 -15.56 -24.73 -16.06
CA ALA A 586 -15.84 -24.48 -17.48
C ALA A 586 -17.11 -23.63 -17.66
N ARG A 587 -17.06 -22.64 -18.54
CA ARG A 587 -18.09 -21.64 -18.85
C ARG A 587 -18.63 -21.80 -20.26
N ASP A 588 -19.76 -21.17 -20.53
CA ASP A 588 -20.53 -21.24 -21.79
C ASP A 588 -20.83 -22.69 -22.21
N MET A 589 -20.86 -23.62 -21.24
CA MET A 589 -21.18 -25.03 -21.49
C MET A 589 -22.61 -25.23 -21.99
N LEU A 590 -23.46 -24.21 -21.94
CA LEU A 590 -24.83 -24.25 -22.46
C LEU A 590 -25.12 -22.96 -23.21
N GLY A 591 -25.49 -23.06 -24.49
CA GLY A 591 -25.80 -21.92 -25.34
C GLY A 591 -24.57 -21.36 -26.05
N ASN A 592 -24.66 -20.10 -26.48
CA ASN A 592 -23.68 -19.40 -27.31
C ASN A 592 -23.43 -20.10 -28.65
N VAL A 593 -22.60 -21.15 -28.69
CA VAL A 593 -22.50 -22.06 -29.82
C VAL A 593 -22.59 -23.52 -29.36
N SER A 594 -23.18 -24.35 -30.22
CA SER A 594 -23.08 -25.78 -30.05
C SER A 594 -21.65 -26.26 -30.33
N GLU A 595 -21.21 -27.32 -29.69
CA GLU A 595 -19.79 -27.71 -29.70
C GLU A 595 -19.60 -29.11 -30.28
N TRP A 596 -18.66 -29.28 -31.23
CA TRP A 596 -18.32 -30.57 -31.81
C TRP A 596 -17.65 -31.50 -30.78
N CYS A 597 -18.08 -32.77 -30.72
CA CYS A 597 -17.39 -33.84 -30.00
C CYS A 597 -16.71 -34.83 -30.96
N SER A 598 -15.78 -35.65 -30.47
CA SER A 598 -15.10 -36.66 -31.29
C SER A 598 -16.04 -37.79 -31.73
N ASP A 599 -17.07 -38.10 -30.95
CA ASP A 599 -18.00 -39.22 -31.14
C ASP A 599 -18.78 -39.17 -32.47
N TYR A 600 -18.95 -40.34 -33.07
CA TYR A 600 -20.02 -40.58 -34.03
C TYR A 600 -21.37 -40.64 -33.30
N TYR A 601 -22.39 -39.98 -33.86
CA TYR A 601 -23.71 -40.00 -33.24
C TYR A 601 -24.46 -41.31 -33.55
N ASP A 602 -24.99 -41.92 -32.51
CA ASP A 602 -25.93 -43.04 -32.55
C ASP A 602 -26.96 -42.85 -31.43
N ASP A 603 -28.24 -42.89 -31.81
CA ASP A 603 -29.38 -42.68 -30.92
C ASP A 603 -29.53 -43.81 -29.90
N ASN A 604 -28.97 -44.99 -30.17
CA ASN A 604 -29.01 -46.15 -29.29
C ASN A 604 -27.69 -46.36 -28.52
N TYR A 605 -26.67 -45.51 -28.69
CA TYR A 605 -25.34 -45.73 -28.10
C TYR A 605 -25.39 -45.88 -26.58
N TYR A 606 -26.21 -45.10 -25.88
CA TYR A 606 -26.32 -45.15 -24.41
C TYR A 606 -26.74 -46.53 -23.89
N SER A 607 -27.45 -47.33 -24.70
CA SER A 607 -27.86 -48.70 -24.31
C SER A 607 -26.72 -49.73 -24.39
N ILE A 608 -25.64 -49.40 -25.09
CA ILE A 608 -24.46 -50.26 -25.34
C ILE A 608 -23.14 -49.61 -24.92
N SER A 609 -23.20 -48.42 -24.33
CA SER A 609 -22.06 -47.61 -23.90
C SER A 609 -21.19 -48.39 -22.91
N PRO A 610 -19.87 -48.47 -23.12
CA PRO A 610 -18.97 -49.12 -22.18
C PRO A 610 -18.84 -48.28 -20.89
N TYR A 611 -18.57 -48.96 -19.78
CA TYR A 611 -18.39 -48.28 -18.49
C TYR A 611 -17.17 -47.35 -18.46
N SER A 612 -16.03 -47.75 -19.04
CA SER A 612 -14.77 -47.00 -18.92
C SER A 612 -14.51 -46.19 -20.19
N ASN A 613 -14.32 -44.87 -20.03
CA ASN A 613 -13.98 -43.89 -21.07
C ASN A 613 -14.73 -44.11 -22.41
N PRO A 614 -16.07 -44.03 -22.41
CA PRO A 614 -16.86 -44.29 -23.61
C PRO A 614 -16.60 -43.25 -24.69
N GLU A 615 -16.27 -43.74 -25.88
CA GLU A 615 -16.23 -42.98 -27.12
C GLU A 615 -16.84 -43.83 -28.24
N ASN A 616 -17.82 -43.30 -28.96
CA ASN A 616 -18.41 -43.98 -30.10
C ASN A 616 -17.57 -43.78 -31.37
N THR A 617 -16.71 -44.74 -31.65
CA THR A 617 -15.88 -44.79 -32.88
C THR A 617 -16.55 -45.52 -34.04
N ALA A 618 -17.76 -46.07 -33.85
CA ALA A 618 -18.49 -46.77 -34.91
C ALA A 618 -19.03 -45.75 -35.91
N PHE A 619 -18.69 -45.92 -37.19
CA PHE A 619 -19.04 -44.97 -38.25
C PHE A 619 -20.54 -44.64 -38.28
N SER A 620 -20.83 -43.35 -38.25
CA SER A 620 -22.14 -42.74 -38.49
C SER A 620 -22.00 -41.61 -39.51
N PRO A 621 -23.03 -41.29 -40.31
CA PRO A 621 -23.00 -40.12 -41.19
C PRO A 621 -22.94 -38.78 -40.44
N THR A 622 -23.17 -38.77 -39.13
CA THR A 622 -23.17 -37.57 -38.28
C THR A 622 -22.24 -37.73 -37.07
N ARG A 623 -21.75 -36.59 -36.58
CA ARG A 623 -20.97 -36.47 -35.34
C ARG A 623 -21.84 -35.86 -34.24
N VAL A 624 -21.51 -36.16 -33.00
CA VAL A 624 -22.17 -35.57 -31.83
C VAL A 624 -21.84 -34.08 -31.74
N VAL A 625 -22.85 -33.31 -31.35
CA VAL A 625 -22.74 -31.89 -31.02
C VAL A 625 -23.49 -31.62 -29.71
N ARG A 626 -22.90 -30.86 -28.79
CA ARG A 626 -23.45 -30.55 -27.45
C ARG A 626 -23.71 -29.05 -27.24
N SER A 627 -24.03 -28.64 -26.00
CA SER A 627 -24.37 -27.27 -25.55
C SER A 627 -25.75 -26.73 -25.98
N GLY A 628 -26.03 -26.75 -27.28
CA GLY A 628 -27.03 -25.85 -27.88
C GLY A 628 -26.42 -24.47 -28.19
N SER A 629 -27.16 -23.61 -28.90
CA SER A 629 -26.65 -22.36 -29.47
C SER A 629 -27.46 -21.13 -29.05
N TRP A 630 -26.99 -19.94 -29.42
CA TRP A 630 -27.73 -18.67 -29.36
C TRP A 630 -29.13 -18.72 -30.02
N ASN A 631 -29.37 -19.67 -30.93
CA ASN A 631 -30.65 -19.84 -31.63
C ASN A 631 -31.47 -21.03 -31.10
N THR A 632 -30.95 -21.75 -30.11
CA THR A 632 -31.62 -22.91 -29.53
C THR A 632 -32.67 -22.46 -28.52
N MET A 633 -33.85 -23.08 -28.55
CA MET A 633 -34.92 -22.78 -27.58
C MET A 633 -34.49 -23.22 -26.18
N TRP A 634 -34.82 -22.43 -25.15
CA TRP A 634 -34.47 -22.71 -23.75
C TRP A 634 -34.84 -24.12 -23.25
N MET A 635 -35.89 -24.74 -23.82
CA MET A 635 -36.31 -26.12 -23.49
C MET A 635 -35.29 -27.19 -23.91
N ASN A 636 -34.34 -26.83 -24.77
CA ASN A 636 -33.29 -27.69 -25.32
C ASN A 636 -31.88 -27.25 -24.84
N ILE A 637 -31.80 -26.34 -23.86
CA ILE A 637 -30.54 -25.86 -23.28
C ILE A 637 -30.34 -26.59 -21.94
N TYR A 638 -29.78 -27.80 -21.97
CA TYR A 638 -29.47 -28.59 -20.76
C TYR A 638 -28.33 -29.58 -21.04
N CYS A 639 -27.57 -29.93 -20.00
CA CYS A 639 -26.29 -30.65 -20.08
C CYS A 639 -26.34 -31.99 -20.81
N ALA A 640 -27.47 -32.69 -20.75
CA ALA A 640 -27.62 -34.01 -21.33
C ALA A 640 -28.20 -34.01 -22.75
N ASN A 641 -28.60 -32.84 -23.28
CA ASN A 641 -29.17 -32.77 -24.62
C ASN A 641 -28.10 -33.11 -25.67
N ARG A 642 -28.53 -33.81 -26.72
CA ARG A 642 -27.65 -34.33 -27.78
C ARG A 642 -28.15 -33.83 -29.13
N PHE A 643 -27.24 -33.24 -29.90
CA PHE A 643 -27.48 -32.90 -31.29
C PHE A 643 -26.55 -33.71 -32.18
N SER A 644 -26.86 -33.77 -33.47
CA SER A 644 -25.93 -34.31 -34.45
C SER A 644 -26.03 -33.62 -35.79
N PHE A 645 -24.88 -33.48 -36.42
CA PHE A 645 -24.74 -32.84 -37.73
C PHE A 645 -23.75 -33.62 -38.58
N GLN A 646 -23.85 -33.46 -39.91
CA GLN A 646 -22.88 -34.06 -40.81
C GLN A 646 -21.51 -33.41 -40.56
N PRO A 647 -20.39 -34.15 -40.62
CA PRO A 647 -19.08 -33.62 -40.24
C PRO A 647 -18.59 -32.47 -41.14
N ASN A 648 -19.16 -32.31 -42.35
CA ASN A 648 -18.88 -31.20 -43.25
C ASN A 648 -19.82 -29.98 -43.05
N THR A 649 -20.76 -30.02 -42.10
CA THR A 649 -21.66 -28.90 -41.81
C THR A 649 -20.87 -27.72 -41.25
N GLN A 650 -21.02 -26.55 -41.88
CA GLN A 650 -20.46 -25.27 -41.43
C GLN A 650 -21.61 -24.33 -41.07
N SER A 651 -22.05 -24.40 -39.81
CA SER A 651 -23.21 -23.68 -39.30
C SER A 651 -22.82 -22.42 -38.53
N ALA A 652 -23.68 -21.40 -38.56
CA ALA A 652 -23.58 -20.21 -37.70
C ALA A 652 -23.87 -20.51 -36.21
N GLU A 653 -24.15 -21.77 -35.88
CA GLU A 653 -24.54 -22.21 -34.54
C GLU A 653 -23.55 -23.20 -33.94
N ILE A 654 -22.48 -23.59 -34.64
CA ILE A 654 -21.55 -24.63 -34.19
C ILE A 654 -20.12 -24.06 -34.15
N GLY A 655 -19.43 -24.28 -33.03
CA GLY A 655 -18.06 -23.88 -32.73
C GLY A 655 -17.22 -25.04 -32.19
N ILE A 656 -16.22 -24.72 -31.36
CA ILE A 656 -15.17 -25.66 -30.91
C ILE A 656 -14.90 -25.45 -29.42
N ARG A 657 -14.71 -26.54 -28.69
CA ARG A 657 -14.08 -26.57 -27.36
C ARG A 657 -13.05 -27.69 -27.37
N LEU A 658 -11.92 -27.51 -26.68
CA LEU A 658 -10.83 -28.47 -26.67
C LEU A 658 -10.80 -29.27 -25.38
N ALA A 659 -10.19 -30.45 -25.44
CA ALA A 659 -9.80 -31.26 -24.31
C ALA A 659 -8.34 -31.68 -24.44
N LEU A 660 -7.70 -31.97 -23.31
CA LEU A 660 -6.30 -32.38 -23.23
C LEU A 660 -6.17 -33.47 -22.15
N ASP A 661 -5.41 -34.53 -22.46
CA ASP A 661 -5.10 -35.56 -21.48
C ASP A 661 -4.02 -35.04 -20.49
N PRO A 662 -4.00 -35.49 -19.22
CA PRO A 662 -3.09 -34.98 -18.18
C PRO A 662 -1.60 -35.22 -18.40
#